data_AF-A0A5J4WQ75-F1
#
_entry.id   AF-A0A5J4WQ75-F1
#
_cell.length_a   1.000
_cell.length_b   1.000
_cell.length_c   1.000
_cell.angle_alpha   90.00
_cell.angle_beta   90.00
_cell.angle_gamma   90.00
#
_symmetry.space_group_name_H-M   'P 1'
#
loop_
_entity.id
_entity.type
_entity.pdbx_description
1 polymer ?
#
loop_
_entity_poly.entity_id
_entity_poly.type
_entity_poly.pdbx_seq_one_letter_code
_entity_poly.pdbx_strand_id
1 'polypeptide(L)'
;MASGFASFEGYGEFLNAENKELTEEVKRLENNVGELTESIREENERRVIMEQHLVSVKAQLQQTTQLVRAKSKEVEDEEHNTDLNKRQIGKLNEMIRLHVKNSTEMEERNAELQNHLFRRKDEIDELKAGVSMNQTEFDNWVIVLKQKEADIDTIEKYSQADNSHIRELRMTLDRLQKEMSKRRGELEREVTNTQSLQIELDKTAEDFQNIQKSRHELIKRFEDLINALKERDEMISNNRESASRQREEMSKLNKTISDQRTIFDQQQAHNKQLEARISQIDSGLQRLLTENQNWQQIVQADTDETAVQRGILTKARVDLSQTEAQIHELQEQMNNKNKQKEAQEAKLQSKTKELEDVKDETKSKEQLSRRMEQMLASEENRHELANRELKELKDEIFKQSQILFKSAQDKATAIAEINGAETSLKNMGLKIKKLDAESLRQSEIIYRADFQIQLMERKIPRAMGVRSDEEKQQLNAKIAKLTDEMDAQNRQWNTLANQVKRLDEELHEVTNQIEGKKVTKKGIEDKIADIKLANDNAIRSLTKSKTEKEELAVRHDVMTLEMKRLNDTLHQRHSEVVTLKNRQQQLELTIRERQQKIKMQNEMLRAELRRMEDDRRQLVHEVNDRRIKIERLRLKYENILGLRGGTQEAGIGEESAESHALAIVKAAQKRQELEAKGDELDAAIKAKQRELEQLRAALHGLEESNQEYRESFRAAGSSS
;
A
#
# COMPACT_ATOMS: atom_id res chain seq x y z
N MET A 1 128.38 91.21 -117.72
CA MET A 1 129.47 92.06 -117.22
C MET A 1 130.73 91.70 -117.98
N ALA A 2 131.36 92.72 -118.58
CA ALA A 2 132.70 92.74 -119.18
C ALA A 2 132.92 91.81 -120.39
N SER A 3 133.50 92.20 -121.51
CA SER A 3 134.10 93.46 -121.98
C SER A 3 134.57 93.15 -123.42
N GLY A 4 134.11 93.89 -124.42
CA GLY A 4 135.00 94.71 -125.24
C GLY A 4 135.89 93.93 -126.21
N PHE A 5 135.54 93.93 -127.51
CA PHE A 5 136.54 94.11 -128.56
C PHE A 5 136.03 95.11 -129.58
N ALA A 6 136.66 96.29 -129.53
CA ALA A 6 136.53 97.35 -130.49
C ALA A 6 137.46 97.08 -131.68
N SER A 7 136.95 97.41 -132.87
CA SER A 7 137.65 98.02 -134.01
C SER A 7 138.96 97.42 -134.52
N PHE A 8 139.00 97.13 -135.82
CA PHE A 8 139.95 97.83 -136.69
C PHE A 8 139.43 97.93 -138.13
N GLU A 9 138.96 99.12 -138.49
CA GLU A 9 138.87 99.65 -139.85
C GLU A 9 140.29 100.01 -140.33
N GLY A 10 140.57 99.80 -141.61
CA GLY A 10 141.44 100.72 -142.34
C GLY A 10 142.43 100.09 -143.29
N TYR A 11 142.41 100.62 -144.51
CA TYR A 11 143.34 100.43 -145.63
C TYR A 11 143.10 99.14 -146.39
N GLY A 12 142.61 99.21 -147.62
CA GLY A 12 143.29 99.93 -148.71
C GLY A 12 144.31 98.94 -149.24
N GLU A 13 144.30 98.53 -150.49
CA GLU A 13 144.03 99.29 -151.69
C GLU A 13 143.11 98.45 -152.58
N PHE A 14 142.91 98.88 -153.81
CA PHE A 14 142.85 98.03 -154.99
C PHE A 14 143.26 96.54 -154.76
N LEU A 15 142.37 95.76 -154.16
CA LEU A 15 142.39 94.32 -154.00
C LEU A 15 140.99 93.84 -154.44
N ASN A 16 141.01 92.81 -155.27
CA ASN A 16 139.92 92.33 -156.11
C ASN A 16 138.56 92.15 -155.40
N ALA A 17 137.50 92.13 -156.20
CA ALA A 17 136.10 91.92 -155.80
C ALA A 17 135.86 90.77 -154.79
N GLU A 18 136.73 89.77 -154.78
CA GLU A 18 136.75 88.64 -153.83
C GLU A 18 136.82 89.07 -152.34
N ASN A 19 137.59 90.12 -152.01
CA ASN A 19 137.77 90.51 -150.60
C ASN A 19 136.58 91.24 -150.00
N LYS A 20 135.68 91.82 -150.83
CA LYS A 20 134.43 92.44 -150.37
C LYS A 20 133.36 91.41 -150.04
N GLU A 21 133.25 90.34 -150.82
CA GLU A 21 132.32 89.24 -150.54
C GLU A 21 132.68 88.52 -149.24
N LEU A 22 133.98 88.27 -149.00
CA LEU A 22 134.46 87.65 -147.77
C LEU A 22 134.19 88.49 -146.51
N THR A 23 134.26 89.83 -146.58
CA THR A 23 133.96 90.68 -145.42
C THR A 23 132.46 90.77 -145.11
N GLU A 24 131.60 90.72 -146.13
CA GLU A 24 130.16 90.60 -145.93
C GLU A 24 129.78 89.23 -145.33
N GLU A 25 130.44 88.15 -145.75
CA GLU A 25 130.22 86.81 -145.21
C GLU A 25 130.70 86.68 -143.76
N VAL A 26 131.84 87.28 -143.40
CA VAL A 26 132.32 87.33 -142.01
C VAL A 26 131.36 88.11 -141.11
N LYS A 27 130.86 89.28 -141.51
CA LYS A 27 129.85 90.02 -140.72
C LYS A 27 128.56 89.22 -140.53
N ARG A 28 128.17 88.43 -141.53
CA ARG A 28 126.99 87.56 -141.45
C ARG A 28 127.20 86.42 -140.45
N LEU A 29 128.39 85.82 -140.44
CA LEU A 29 128.78 84.80 -139.48
C LEU A 29 128.90 85.35 -138.06
N GLU A 30 129.47 86.55 -137.86
CA GLU A 30 129.56 87.20 -136.55
C GLU A 30 128.19 87.51 -135.97
N ASN A 31 127.25 88.03 -136.78
CA ASN A 31 125.86 88.21 -136.35
C ASN A 31 125.18 86.89 -135.99
N ASN A 32 125.35 85.84 -136.81
CA ASN A 32 124.82 84.51 -136.49
C ASN A 32 125.40 83.95 -135.19
N VAL A 33 126.70 84.16 -134.92
CA VAL A 33 127.33 83.75 -133.66
C VAL A 33 126.74 84.52 -132.48
N GLY A 34 126.51 85.83 -132.63
CA GLY A 34 125.84 86.65 -131.61
C GLY A 34 124.44 86.13 -131.26
N GLU A 35 123.60 85.88 -132.28
CA GLU A 35 122.24 85.33 -132.11
C GLU A 35 122.27 83.94 -131.46
N LEU A 36 123.18 83.06 -131.89
CA LEU A 36 123.37 81.74 -131.29
C LEU A 36 123.84 81.82 -129.83
N THR A 37 124.76 82.73 -129.50
CA THR A 37 125.22 82.90 -128.11
C THR A 37 124.11 83.41 -127.20
N GLU A 38 123.24 84.29 -127.69
CA GLU A 38 122.11 84.78 -126.91
C GLU A 38 121.05 83.69 -126.73
N SER A 39 120.76 82.90 -127.77
CA SER A 39 119.88 81.72 -127.66
C SER A 39 120.42 80.66 -126.69
N ILE A 40 121.74 80.43 -126.68
CA ILE A 40 122.39 79.53 -125.70
C ILE A 40 122.29 80.09 -124.29
N ARG A 41 122.41 81.42 -124.11
CA ARG A 41 122.24 82.07 -122.81
C ARG A 41 120.81 81.89 -122.29
N GLU A 42 119.81 82.16 -123.14
CA GLU A 42 118.39 81.99 -122.80
C GLU A 42 118.06 80.52 -122.44
N GLU A 43 118.54 79.55 -123.22
CA GLU A 43 118.32 78.13 -122.93
C GLU A 43 119.07 77.67 -121.66
N ASN A 44 120.24 78.22 -121.35
CA ASN A 44 120.93 77.96 -120.09
C ASN A 44 120.20 78.56 -118.89
N GLU A 45 119.71 79.81 -118.99
CA GLU A 45 118.88 80.42 -117.95
C GLU A 45 117.60 79.61 -117.72
N ARG A 46 116.94 79.18 -118.80
CA ARG A 46 115.79 78.28 -118.74
C ARG A 46 116.12 76.94 -118.09
N ARG A 47 117.27 76.34 -118.43
CA ARG A 47 117.74 75.10 -117.82
C ARG A 47 117.97 75.26 -116.31
N VAL A 48 118.61 76.34 -115.88
CA VAL A 48 118.84 76.62 -114.45
C VAL A 48 117.51 76.77 -113.71
N ILE A 49 116.54 77.49 -114.28
CA ILE A 49 115.19 77.62 -113.71
C ILE A 49 114.49 76.25 -113.64
N MET A 50 114.60 75.42 -114.68
CA MET A 50 114.02 74.07 -114.70
C MET A 50 114.70 73.13 -113.69
N GLU A 51 116.02 73.22 -113.49
CA GLU A 51 116.73 72.45 -112.47
C GLU A 51 116.31 72.87 -111.06
N GLN A 52 116.18 74.18 -110.79
CA GLN A 52 115.65 74.68 -109.53
C GLN A 52 114.19 74.25 -109.30
N HIS A 53 113.36 74.31 -110.33
CA HIS A 53 111.98 73.82 -110.27
C HIS A 53 111.94 72.31 -110.01
N LEU A 54 112.82 71.52 -110.62
CA LEU A 54 112.92 70.07 -110.38
C LEU A 54 113.36 69.76 -108.95
N VAL A 55 114.27 70.55 -108.36
CA VAL A 55 114.62 70.44 -106.93
C VAL A 55 113.40 70.76 -106.06
N SER A 56 112.66 71.83 -106.37
CA SER A 56 111.42 72.18 -105.67
C SER A 56 110.35 71.09 -105.78
N VAL A 57 110.13 70.54 -106.97
CA VAL A 57 109.19 69.42 -107.22
C VAL A 57 109.63 68.16 -106.47
N LYS A 58 110.92 67.84 -106.43
CA LYS A 58 111.43 66.71 -105.64
C LYS A 58 111.21 66.93 -104.15
N ALA A 59 111.42 68.14 -103.64
CA ALA A 59 111.14 68.48 -102.24
C ALA A 59 109.64 68.38 -101.93
N GLN A 60 108.78 68.88 -102.82
CA GLN A 60 107.31 68.74 -102.71
C GLN A 60 106.88 67.27 -102.78
N LEU A 61 107.50 66.45 -103.65
CA LEU A 61 107.22 65.01 -103.71
C LEU A 61 107.64 64.30 -102.42
N GLN A 62 108.77 64.67 -101.83
CA GLN A 62 109.20 64.13 -100.54
C GLN A 62 108.25 64.54 -99.41
N GLN A 63 107.86 65.82 -99.34
CA GLN A 63 106.89 66.30 -98.35
C GLN A 63 105.53 65.61 -98.50
N THR A 64 105.01 65.48 -99.73
CA THR A 64 103.75 64.76 -99.99
C THR A 64 103.87 63.27 -99.67
N THR A 65 105.00 62.62 -99.98
CA THR A 65 105.25 61.22 -99.60
C THR A 65 105.31 61.05 -98.08
N GLN A 66 105.94 61.98 -97.35
CA GLN A 66 105.94 61.99 -95.88
C GLN A 66 104.54 62.19 -95.31
N LEU A 67 103.76 63.11 -95.89
CA LEU A 67 102.37 63.35 -95.49
C LEU A 67 101.50 62.12 -95.74
N VAL A 68 101.63 61.47 -96.89
CA VAL A 68 100.92 60.22 -97.21
C VAL A 68 101.29 59.13 -96.21
N ARG A 69 102.57 58.94 -95.89
CA ARG A 69 102.99 57.97 -94.87
C ARG A 69 102.44 58.29 -93.48
N ALA A 70 102.41 59.57 -93.11
CA ALA A 70 101.80 60.00 -91.84
C ALA A 70 100.29 59.70 -91.83
N LYS A 71 99.58 60.00 -92.93
CA LYS A 71 98.16 59.67 -93.08
C LYS A 71 97.89 58.17 -93.10
N SER A 72 98.73 57.36 -93.73
CA SER A 72 98.61 55.90 -93.67
C SER A 72 98.75 55.39 -92.24
N LYS A 73 99.72 55.90 -91.46
CA LYS A 73 99.84 55.56 -90.04
C LYS A 73 98.65 56.01 -89.22
N GLU A 74 98.16 57.23 -89.44
CA GLU A 74 96.93 57.70 -88.76
C GLU A 74 95.74 56.79 -89.08
N VAL A 75 95.60 56.31 -90.32
CA VAL A 75 94.54 55.35 -90.69
C VAL A 75 94.74 54.01 -89.98
N GLU A 76 95.95 53.48 -89.92
CA GLU A 76 96.25 52.25 -89.17
C GLU A 76 95.95 52.41 -87.67
N ASP A 77 96.29 53.55 -87.07
CA ASP A 77 96.01 53.86 -85.67
C ASP A 77 94.49 54.00 -85.42
N GLU A 78 93.75 54.64 -86.33
CA GLU A 78 92.28 54.72 -86.28
C GLU A 78 91.64 53.34 -86.45
N GLU A 79 92.09 52.51 -87.40
CA GLU A 79 91.63 51.14 -87.56
C GLU A 79 91.85 50.33 -86.27
N HIS A 80 93.05 50.42 -85.68
CA HIS A 80 93.35 49.80 -84.39
C HIS A 80 92.42 50.29 -83.27
N ASN A 81 92.20 51.60 -83.17
CA ASN A 81 91.27 52.18 -82.20
C ASN A 81 89.83 51.72 -82.43
N THR A 82 89.37 51.63 -83.67
CA THR A 82 88.03 51.12 -83.98
C THR A 82 87.88 49.66 -83.57
N ASP A 83 88.90 48.83 -83.77
CA ASP A 83 88.89 47.43 -83.38
C ASP A 83 88.94 47.26 -81.85
N LEU A 84 89.71 48.10 -81.16
CA LEU A 84 89.72 48.15 -79.70
C LEU A 84 88.34 48.57 -79.16
N ASN A 85 87.71 49.57 -79.75
CA ASN A 85 86.36 50.00 -79.41
C ASN A 85 85.31 48.92 -79.70
N LYS A 86 85.38 48.22 -80.84
CA LYS A 86 84.49 47.07 -81.14
C LYS A 86 84.63 45.96 -80.10
N ARG A 87 85.86 45.65 -79.66
CA ARG A 87 86.11 44.67 -78.59
C ARG A 87 85.55 45.16 -77.25
N GLN A 88 85.70 46.44 -76.92
CA GLN A 88 85.12 47.02 -75.70
C GLN A 88 83.58 46.99 -75.75
N ILE A 89 82.97 47.35 -76.87
CA ILE A 89 81.52 47.23 -77.09
C ILE A 89 81.07 45.77 -76.97
N GLY A 90 81.83 44.82 -77.52
CA GLY A 90 81.56 43.39 -77.35
C GLY A 90 81.56 42.96 -75.87
N LYS A 91 82.58 43.36 -75.11
CA LYS A 91 82.65 43.11 -73.65
C LYS A 91 81.50 43.77 -72.90
N LEU A 92 81.18 45.02 -73.21
CA LEU A 92 80.07 45.74 -72.60
C LEU A 92 78.74 45.06 -72.89
N ASN A 93 78.51 44.62 -74.13
CA ASN A 93 77.30 43.88 -74.51
C ASN A 93 77.20 42.53 -73.79
N GLU A 94 78.31 41.81 -73.61
CA GLU A 94 78.32 40.58 -72.84
C GLU A 94 78.01 40.83 -71.35
N MET A 95 78.58 41.89 -70.75
CA MET A 95 78.24 42.31 -69.39
C MET A 95 76.77 42.73 -69.27
N ILE A 96 76.23 43.48 -70.24
CA ILE A 96 74.81 43.84 -70.28
C ILE A 96 73.94 42.59 -70.34
N ARG A 97 74.26 41.61 -71.19
CA ARG A 97 73.52 40.34 -71.25
C ARG A 97 73.56 39.58 -69.93
N LEU A 98 74.72 39.54 -69.28
CA LEU A 98 74.86 38.91 -67.96
C LEU A 98 74.01 39.64 -66.91
N HIS A 99 74.05 40.97 -66.88
CA HIS A 99 73.25 41.77 -65.94
C HIS A 99 71.74 41.64 -66.21
N VAL A 100 71.31 41.60 -67.47
CA VAL A 100 69.91 41.34 -67.82
C VAL A 100 69.49 39.96 -67.35
N LYS A 101 70.29 38.91 -67.61
CA LYS A 101 70.00 37.56 -67.11
C LYS A 101 69.92 37.52 -65.58
N ASN A 102 70.85 38.19 -64.89
CA ASN A 102 70.80 38.28 -63.44
C ASN A 102 69.56 39.04 -62.96
N SER A 103 69.13 40.10 -63.66
CA SER A 103 67.90 40.83 -63.34
C SER A 103 66.67 39.94 -63.49
N THR A 104 66.55 39.19 -64.59
CA THR A 104 65.43 38.27 -64.79
C THR A 104 65.40 37.16 -63.74
N GLU A 105 66.56 36.58 -63.40
CA GLU A 105 66.64 35.60 -62.30
C GLU A 105 66.23 36.20 -60.94
N MET A 106 66.56 37.47 -60.68
CA MET A 106 66.14 38.15 -59.45
C MET A 106 64.65 38.49 -59.46
N GLU A 107 64.08 38.86 -60.62
CA GLU A 107 62.64 39.08 -60.80
C GLU A 107 61.85 37.79 -60.59
N GLU A 108 62.32 36.67 -61.15
CA GLU A 108 61.75 35.33 -60.94
C GLU A 108 61.79 34.93 -59.46
N ARG A 109 62.96 35.08 -58.81
CA ARG A 109 63.09 34.82 -57.35
C ARG A 109 62.17 35.72 -56.53
N ASN A 110 62.02 36.99 -56.91
CA ASN A 110 61.12 37.91 -56.21
C ASN A 110 59.65 37.51 -56.39
N ALA A 111 59.25 37.10 -57.60
CA ALA A 111 57.92 36.57 -57.86
C ALA A 111 57.64 35.28 -57.06
N GLU A 112 58.61 34.37 -56.97
CA GLU A 112 58.52 33.18 -56.10
C GLU A 112 58.35 33.56 -54.62
N LEU A 113 59.17 34.48 -54.12
CA LEU A 113 59.08 34.97 -52.74
C LEU A 113 57.74 35.66 -52.47
N GLN A 114 57.22 36.46 -53.41
CA GLN A 114 55.90 37.08 -53.30
C GLN A 114 54.79 36.04 -53.25
N ASN A 115 54.86 35.01 -54.09
CA ASN A 115 53.91 33.89 -54.06
C ASN A 115 53.98 33.13 -52.72
N HIS A 116 55.18 32.89 -52.20
CA HIS A 116 55.36 32.29 -50.87
C HIS A 116 54.80 33.18 -49.77
N LEU A 117 55.06 34.49 -49.80
CA LEU A 117 54.51 35.44 -48.84
C LEU A 117 52.99 35.48 -48.88
N PHE A 118 52.39 35.44 -50.08
CA PHE A 118 50.95 35.38 -50.25
C PHE A 118 50.36 34.12 -49.63
N ARG A 119 50.91 32.94 -49.95
CA ARG A 119 50.46 31.67 -49.34
C ARG A 119 50.61 31.66 -47.82
N ARG A 120 51.75 32.16 -47.31
CA ARG A 120 51.96 32.28 -45.85
C ARG A 120 51.00 33.26 -45.20
N LYS A 121 50.64 34.34 -45.90
CA LYS A 121 49.64 35.31 -45.41
C LYS A 121 48.25 34.68 -45.36
N ASP A 122 47.85 33.95 -46.39
CA ASP A 122 46.59 33.20 -46.40
C ASP A 122 46.55 32.17 -45.26
N GLU A 123 47.62 31.39 -45.07
CA GLU A 123 47.76 30.47 -43.93
C GLU A 123 47.64 31.20 -42.58
N ILE A 124 48.24 32.39 -42.43
CA ILE A 124 48.14 33.20 -41.22
C ILE A 124 46.69 33.67 -41.00
N ASP A 125 46.00 34.09 -42.04
CA ASP A 125 44.64 34.60 -41.93
C ASP A 125 43.64 33.46 -41.67
N GLU A 126 43.86 32.26 -42.21
CA GLU A 126 43.16 31.03 -41.82
C GLU A 126 43.38 30.68 -40.34
N LEU A 127 44.63 30.73 -39.87
CA LEU A 127 44.94 30.48 -38.46
C LEU A 127 44.30 31.53 -37.54
N LYS A 128 44.28 32.81 -37.92
CA LYS A 128 43.59 33.86 -37.16
C LYS A 128 42.09 33.63 -37.10
N ALA A 129 41.47 33.24 -38.21
CA ALA A 129 40.05 32.89 -38.24
C ALA A 129 39.76 31.71 -37.32
N GLY A 130 40.60 30.67 -37.36
CA GLY A 130 40.54 29.53 -36.45
C GLY A 130 40.70 29.92 -34.98
N VAL A 131 41.66 30.80 -34.66
CA VAL A 131 41.85 31.33 -33.31
C VAL A 131 40.64 32.14 -32.84
N SER A 132 40.07 32.99 -33.70
CA SER A 132 38.86 33.74 -33.38
C SER A 132 37.67 32.83 -33.12
N MET A 133 37.50 31.78 -33.93
CA MET A 133 36.44 30.80 -33.73
C MET A 133 36.62 30.04 -32.41
N ASN A 134 37.83 29.54 -32.14
CA ASN A 134 38.16 28.86 -30.89
C ASN A 134 37.94 29.76 -29.67
N GLN A 135 38.26 31.05 -29.78
CA GLN A 135 38.00 32.02 -28.71
C GLN A 135 36.49 32.17 -28.45
N THR A 136 35.68 32.29 -29.50
CA THR A 136 34.22 32.38 -29.34
C THR A 136 33.62 31.09 -28.76
N GLU A 137 34.13 29.92 -29.16
CA GLU A 137 33.74 28.65 -28.58
C GLU A 137 34.10 28.57 -27.10
N PHE A 138 35.34 28.97 -26.75
CA PHE A 138 35.79 29.04 -25.36
C PHE A 138 34.89 29.95 -24.51
N ASP A 139 34.57 31.15 -25.00
CA ASP A 139 33.70 32.09 -24.28
C ASP A 139 32.29 31.50 -24.10
N ASN A 140 31.76 30.80 -25.11
CA ASN A 140 30.49 30.08 -25.00
C ASN A 140 30.55 28.98 -23.93
N TRP A 141 31.63 28.20 -23.90
CA TRP A 141 31.84 27.18 -22.85
C TRP A 141 31.92 27.79 -21.45
N VAL A 142 32.56 28.94 -21.31
CA VAL A 142 32.61 29.69 -20.04
C VAL A 142 31.22 30.15 -19.61
N ILE A 143 30.38 30.60 -20.53
CA ILE A 143 28.98 30.96 -20.23
C ILE A 143 28.19 29.74 -19.78
N VAL A 144 28.30 28.62 -20.51
CA VAL A 144 27.63 27.35 -20.14
C VAL A 144 28.09 26.87 -18.78
N LEU A 145 29.39 26.96 -18.47
CA LEU A 145 29.93 26.57 -17.18
C LEU A 145 29.34 27.43 -16.04
N LYS A 146 29.29 28.75 -16.20
CA LYS A 146 28.66 29.65 -15.22
C LYS A 146 27.16 29.37 -15.03
N GLN A 147 26.45 29.05 -16.11
CA GLN A 147 25.05 28.63 -16.02
C GLN A 147 24.91 27.32 -15.24
N LYS A 148 25.80 26.35 -15.47
CA LYS A 148 25.80 25.08 -14.75
C LYS A 148 26.17 25.23 -13.28
N GLU A 149 27.11 26.10 -12.94
CA GLU A 149 27.40 26.46 -11.55
C GLU A 149 26.18 27.08 -10.86
N ALA A 150 25.49 28.02 -11.53
CA ALA A 150 24.24 28.58 -11.01
C ALA A 150 23.14 27.52 -10.84
N ASP A 151 22.99 26.59 -11.80
CA ASP A 151 22.07 25.46 -11.69
C ASP A 151 22.41 24.60 -10.46
N ILE A 152 23.70 24.28 -10.25
CA ILE A 152 24.16 23.49 -9.09
C ILE A 152 23.82 24.21 -7.78
N ASP A 153 24.07 25.52 -7.68
CA ASP A 153 23.73 26.31 -6.49
C ASP A 153 22.21 26.30 -6.22
N THR A 154 21.37 26.33 -7.26
CA THR A 154 19.91 26.22 -7.09
C THR A 154 19.49 24.84 -6.62
N ILE A 155 20.09 23.77 -7.15
CA ILE A 155 19.85 22.40 -6.71
C ILE A 155 20.26 22.23 -5.25
N GLU A 156 21.39 22.79 -4.84
CA GLU A 156 21.83 22.74 -3.45
C GLU A 156 20.86 23.46 -2.51
N LYS A 157 20.37 24.64 -2.89
CA LYS A 157 19.32 25.36 -2.13
C LYS A 157 18.04 24.53 -2.00
N TYR A 158 17.58 23.89 -3.06
CA TYR A 158 16.42 22.99 -3.00
C TYR A 158 16.70 21.78 -2.11
N SER A 159 17.87 21.17 -2.21
CA SER A 159 18.26 20.06 -1.33
C SER A 159 18.29 20.47 0.14
N GLN A 160 18.79 21.66 0.47
CA GLN A 160 18.78 22.18 1.84
C GLN A 160 17.36 22.44 2.34
N ALA A 161 16.49 23.02 1.50
CA ALA A 161 15.08 23.22 1.81
C ALA A 161 14.36 21.88 2.05
N ASP A 162 14.53 20.91 1.16
CA ASP A 162 13.97 19.56 1.29
C ASP A 162 14.47 18.87 2.58
N ASN A 163 15.75 19.00 2.90
CA ASN A 163 16.30 18.47 4.14
C ASN A 163 15.70 19.12 5.39
N SER A 164 15.42 20.44 5.38
CA SER A 164 14.70 21.09 6.47
C SER A 164 13.27 20.58 6.58
N HIS A 165 12.55 20.44 5.47
CA HIS A 165 11.18 19.92 5.46
C HIS A 165 11.11 18.46 5.93
N ILE A 166 12.06 17.61 5.53
CA ILE A 166 12.19 16.24 6.03
C ILE A 166 12.41 16.23 7.55
N ARG A 167 13.20 17.14 8.11
CA ARG A 167 13.39 17.24 9.56
C ARG A 167 12.09 17.64 10.27
N GLU A 168 11.36 18.62 9.73
CA GLU A 168 10.04 19.01 10.27
C GLU A 168 9.04 17.83 10.24
N LEU A 169 8.97 17.12 9.12
CA LEU A 169 8.12 15.93 8.99
C LEU A 169 8.52 14.82 9.98
N ARG A 170 9.82 14.61 10.21
CA ARG A 170 10.29 13.67 11.24
C ARG A 170 9.88 14.10 12.64
N MET A 171 10.01 15.39 12.98
CA MET A 171 9.59 15.90 14.29
C MET A 171 8.08 15.77 14.51
N THR A 172 7.27 16.03 13.47
CA THR A 172 5.82 15.84 13.54
C THR A 172 5.43 14.36 13.66
N LEU A 173 6.12 13.47 12.96
CA LEU A 173 5.93 12.02 13.08
C LEU A 173 6.25 11.54 14.50
N ASP A 174 7.38 11.95 15.07
CA ASP A 174 7.76 11.60 16.45
C ASP A 174 6.74 12.14 17.47
N ARG A 175 6.21 13.34 17.27
CA ARG A 175 5.14 13.91 18.11
C ARG A 175 3.87 13.05 18.04
N LEU A 176 3.41 12.74 16.83
CA LEU A 176 2.21 11.92 16.62
C LEU A 176 2.39 10.49 17.17
N GLN A 177 3.60 9.94 17.07
CA GLN A 177 3.91 8.61 17.62
C GLN A 177 3.88 8.61 19.15
N LYS A 178 4.38 9.66 19.80
CA LYS A 178 4.24 9.86 21.25
C LYS A 178 2.76 10.01 21.65
N GLU A 179 1.99 10.81 20.93
CA GLU A 179 0.54 10.96 21.18
C GLU A 179 -0.21 9.63 21.01
N MET A 180 0.10 8.86 19.97
CA MET A 180 -0.42 7.51 19.75
C MET A 180 -0.09 6.59 20.93
N SER A 181 1.15 6.57 21.42
CA SER A 181 1.50 5.75 22.59
C SER A 181 0.76 6.19 23.85
N LYS A 182 0.55 7.50 24.05
CA LYS A 182 -0.19 8.03 25.19
C LYS A 182 -1.66 7.63 25.13
N ARG A 183 -2.29 7.77 23.96
CA ARG A 183 -3.68 7.35 23.73
C ARG A 183 -3.87 5.85 23.90
N ARG A 184 -2.92 5.02 23.45
CA ARG A 184 -2.94 3.58 23.71
C ARG A 184 -2.87 3.27 25.21
N GLY A 185 -1.98 3.93 25.95
CA GLY A 185 -1.90 3.77 27.40
C GLY A 185 -3.16 4.23 28.13
N GLU A 186 -3.80 5.33 27.69
CA GLU A 186 -5.10 5.77 28.20
C GLU A 186 -6.19 4.72 27.93
N LEU A 187 -6.24 4.16 26.72
CA LEU A 187 -7.20 3.12 26.36
C LEU A 187 -7.01 1.84 27.19
N GLU A 188 -5.78 1.37 27.38
CA GLU A 188 -5.50 0.20 28.22
C GLU A 188 -5.94 0.42 29.68
N ARG A 189 -5.78 1.64 30.21
CA ARG A 189 -6.29 2.00 31.54
C ARG A 189 -7.82 1.98 31.59
N GLU A 190 -8.49 2.54 30.59
CA GLU A 190 -9.96 2.49 30.54
C GLU A 190 -10.50 1.06 30.38
N VAL A 191 -9.82 0.22 29.59
CA VAL A 191 -10.17 -1.20 29.43
C VAL A 191 -10.01 -1.94 30.76
N THR A 192 -8.90 -1.74 31.47
CA THR A 192 -8.68 -2.37 32.79
C THR A 192 -9.67 -1.87 33.83
N ASN A 193 -9.99 -0.57 33.87
CA ASN A 193 -11.04 -0.02 34.73
C ASN A 193 -12.43 -0.58 34.42
N THR A 194 -12.77 -0.72 33.13
CA THR A 194 -14.04 -1.29 32.71
C THR A 194 -14.13 -2.76 33.10
N GLN A 195 -13.05 -3.52 32.93
CA GLN A 195 -12.97 -4.91 33.38
C GLN A 195 -13.11 -5.03 34.90
N SER A 196 -12.46 -4.16 35.69
CA SER A 196 -12.64 -4.18 37.15
C SER A 196 -14.06 -3.85 37.57
N LEU A 197 -14.68 -2.84 36.96
CA LEU A 197 -16.08 -2.49 37.20
C LEU A 197 -17.05 -3.62 36.80
N GLN A 198 -16.76 -4.33 35.71
CA GLN A 198 -17.54 -5.50 35.31
C GLN A 198 -17.44 -6.63 36.35
N ILE A 199 -16.23 -6.90 36.87
CA ILE A 199 -16.03 -7.90 37.94
C ILE A 199 -16.79 -7.49 39.21
N GLU A 200 -16.79 -6.21 39.57
CA GLU A 200 -17.57 -5.70 40.70
C GLU A 200 -19.07 -5.88 40.47
N LEU A 201 -19.57 -5.56 39.28
CA LEU A 201 -20.97 -5.78 38.90
C LEU A 201 -21.37 -7.25 38.98
N ASP A 202 -20.57 -8.15 38.41
CA ASP A 202 -20.83 -9.59 38.45
C ASP A 202 -20.86 -10.11 39.89
N LYS A 203 -19.95 -9.63 40.74
CA LYS A 203 -19.93 -9.96 42.17
C LYS A 203 -21.16 -9.44 42.91
N THR A 204 -21.58 -8.20 42.64
CA THR A 204 -22.83 -7.68 43.24
C THR A 204 -24.06 -8.43 42.77
N ALA A 205 -24.07 -8.92 41.52
CA ALA A 205 -25.16 -9.76 41.00
C ALA A 205 -25.17 -11.14 41.69
N GLU A 206 -24.02 -11.74 41.92
CA GLU A 206 -23.88 -12.98 42.68
C GLU A 206 -24.36 -12.80 44.13
N ASP A 207 -23.94 -11.72 44.79
CA ASP A 207 -24.40 -11.37 46.14
C ASP A 207 -25.92 -11.16 46.18
N PHE A 208 -26.50 -10.47 45.18
CA PHE A 208 -27.94 -10.30 45.07
C PHE A 208 -28.68 -11.63 44.91
N GLN A 209 -28.16 -12.55 44.09
CA GLN A 209 -28.73 -13.89 43.97
C GLN A 209 -28.66 -14.66 45.30
N ASN A 210 -27.56 -14.55 46.04
CA ASN A 210 -27.40 -15.19 47.35
C ASN A 210 -28.36 -14.62 48.40
N ILE A 211 -28.55 -13.30 48.41
CA ILE A 211 -29.55 -12.63 49.26
C ILE A 211 -30.95 -13.09 48.87
N GLN A 212 -31.27 -13.19 47.58
CA GLN A 212 -32.59 -13.61 47.12
C GLN A 212 -32.87 -15.08 47.45
N LYS A 213 -31.87 -15.97 47.36
CA LYS A 213 -31.96 -17.35 47.84
C LYS A 213 -32.22 -17.40 49.34
N SER A 214 -31.44 -16.65 50.12
CA SER A 214 -31.60 -16.56 51.58
C SER A 214 -32.97 -16.01 51.97
N ARG A 215 -33.48 -15.01 51.23
CA ARG A 215 -34.82 -14.47 51.40
C ARG A 215 -35.90 -15.50 51.08
N HIS A 216 -35.74 -16.26 49.99
CA HIS A 216 -36.69 -17.33 49.64
C HIS A 216 -36.71 -18.43 50.70
N GLU A 217 -35.55 -18.85 51.21
CA GLU A 217 -35.46 -19.79 52.33
C GLU A 217 -36.14 -19.24 53.59
N LEU A 218 -35.96 -17.95 53.90
CA LEU A 218 -36.62 -17.31 55.03
C LEU A 218 -38.14 -17.26 54.84
N ILE A 219 -38.63 -16.92 53.65
CA ILE A 219 -40.06 -16.95 53.32
C ILE A 219 -40.61 -18.36 53.49
N LYS A 220 -39.92 -19.38 52.97
CA LYS A 220 -40.33 -20.77 53.14
C LYS A 220 -40.39 -21.16 54.63
N ARG A 221 -39.38 -20.80 55.42
CA ARG A 221 -39.41 -21.00 56.88
C ARG A 221 -40.58 -20.27 57.54
N PHE A 222 -40.95 -19.08 57.07
CA PHE A 222 -42.13 -18.36 57.55
C PHE A 222 -43.44 -19.03 57.13
N GLU A 223 -43.56 -19.52 55.90
CA GLU A 223 -44.71 -20.29 55.42
C GLU A 223 -44.89 -21.58 56.23
N ASP A 224 -43.79 -22.31 56.48
CA ASP A 224 -43.79 -23.50 57.32
C ASP A 224 -44.23 -23.17 58.75
N LEU A 225 -43.76 -22.05 59.33
CA LEU A 225 -44.19 -21.56 60.63
C LEU A 225 -45.67 -21.19 60.66
N ILE A 226 -46.18 -20.52 59.62
CA ILE A 226 -47.60 -20.16 59.50
C ILE A 226 -48.46 -21.42 59.38
N ASN A 227 -48.02 -22.42 58.61
CA ASN A 227 -48.73 -23.69 58.48
C ASN A 227 -48.74 -24.45 59.82
N ALA A 228 -47.60 -24.51 60.51
CA ALA A 228 -47.53 -25.08 61.85
C ALA A 228 -48.42 -24.34 62.86
N LEU A 229 -48.53 -23.00 62.75
CA LEU A 229 -49.45 -22.21 63.55
C LEU A 229 -50.92 -22.51 63.22
N LYS A 230 -51.29 -22.63 61.94
CA LYS A 230 -52.64 -23.02 61.51
C LYS A 230 -53.01 -24.41 62.01
N GLU A 231 -52.11 -25.39 61.86
CA GLU A 231 -52.31 -26.74 62.39
C GLU A 231 -52.48 -26.70 63.91
N ARG A 232 -51.68 -25.90 64.61
CA ARG A 232 -51.81 -25.73 66.06
C ARG A 232 -53.12 -25.04 66.43
N ASP A 233 -53.57 -24.04 65.68
CA ASP A 233 -54.86 -23.38 65.89
C ASP A 233 -56.04 -24.31 65.62
N GLU A 234 -55.97 -25.15 64.59
CA GLU A 234 -56.95 -26.22 64.34
C GLU A 234 -56.94 -27.24 65.49
N MET A 235 -55.76 -27.66 65.97
CA MET A 235 -55.67 -28.52 67.15
C MET A 235 -56.25 -27.84 68.39
N ILE A 236 -56.00 -26.55 68.60
CA ILE A 236 -56.60 -25.78 69.71
C ILE A 236 -58.11 -25.68 69.53
N SER A 237 -58.62 -25.48 68.32
CA SER A 237 -60.05 -25.44 68.02
C SER A 237 -60.71 -26.80 68.29
N ASN A 238 -60.12 -27.88 67.80
CA ASN A 238 -60.58 -29.25 68.04
C ASN A 238 -60.54 -29.59 69.55
N ASN A 239 -59.48 -29.19 70.25
CA ASN A 239 -59.39 -29.34 71.71
C ASN A 239 -60.44 -28.49 72.44
N ARG A 240 -60.73 -27.27 71.97
CA ARG A 240 -61.81 -26.42 72.52
C ARG A 240 -63.18 -27.03 72.29
N GLU A 241 -63.44 -27.58 71.10
CA GLU A 241 -64.68 -28.30 70.81
C GLU A 241 -64.82 -29.54 71.68
N SER A 242 -63.77 -30.36 71.80
CA SER A 242 -63.75 -31.52 72.69
C SER A 242 -63.97 -31.12 74.14
N ALA A 243 -63.31 -30.06 74.62
CA ALA A 243 -63.51 -29.52 75.96
C ALA A 243 -64.93 -28.96 76.15
N SER A 244 -65.54 -28.35 75.13
CA SER A 244 -66.92 -27.88 75.14
C SER A 244 -67.90 -29.06 75.22
N ARG A 245 -67.70 -30.10 74.40
CA ARG A 245 -68.49 -31.35 74.45
C ARG A 245 -68.38 -32.00 75.82
N GLN A 246 -67.16 -32.10 76.36
CA GLN A 246 -66.92 -32.61 77.72
C GLN A 246 -67.58 -31.74 78.79
N ARG A 247 -67.58 -30.41 78.64
CA ARG A 247 -68.31 -29.49 79.56
C ARG A 247 -69.82 -29.63 79.45
N GLU A 248 -70.37 -29.82 78.26
CA GLU A 248 -71.79 -30.11 78.07
C GLU A 248 -72.19 -31.46 78.66
N GLU A 249 -71.37 -32.50 78.46
CA GLU A 249 -71.56 -33.81 79.08
C GLU A 249 -71.46 -33.71 80.61
N MET A 250 -70.47 -32.99 81.14
CA MET A 250 -70.36 -32.71 82.57
C MET A 250 -71.54 -31.88 83.09
N SER A 251 -72.08 -30.94 82.31
CA SER A 251 -73.28 -30.18 82.69
C SER A 251 -74.53 -31.07 82.71
N LYS A 252 -74.70 -31.94 81.71
CA LYS A 252 -75.77 -32.94 81.68
C LYS A 252 -75.65 -33.90 82.87
N LEU A 253 -74.45 -34.43 83.13
CA LEU A 253 -74.19 -35.31 84.26
C LEU A 253 -74.40 -34.60 85.60
N ASN A 254 -73.96 -33.35 85.74
CA ASN A 254 -74.23 -32.54 86.94
C ASN A 254 -75.72 -32.24 87.13
N LYS A 255 -76.48 -32.01 86.05
CA LYS A 255 -77.94 -31.92 86.11
C LYS A 255 -78.55 -33.23 86.57
N THR A 256 -78.14 -34.36 85.99
CA THR A 256 -78.61 -35.69 86.43
C THR A 256 -78.25 -35.97 87.90
N ILE A 257 -77.05 -35.60 88.36
CA ILE A 257 -76.64 -35.72 89.77
C ILE A 257 -77.47 -34.79 90.66
N SER A 258 -77.76 -33.56 90.22
CA SER A 258 -78.65 -32.64 90.94
C SER A 258 -80.08 -33.18 91.02
N ASP A 259 -80.61 -33.71 89.93
CA ASP A 259 -81.93 -34.34 89.88
C ASP A 259 -81.96 -35.57 90.80
N GLN A 260 -80.93 -36.42 90.76
CA GLN A 260 -80.79 -37.55 91.67
C GLN A 260 -80.64 -37.11 93.14
N ARG A 261 -79.93 -36.01 93.43
CA ARG A 261 -79.84 -35.44 94.78
C ARG A 261 -81.17 -34.91 95.27
N THR A 262 -81.91 -34.19 94.43
CA THR A 262 -83.26 -33.70 94.81
C THR A 262 -84.24 -34.85 95.02
N ILE A 263 -84.19 -35.91 94.20
CA ILE A 263 -84.96 -37.14 94.42
C ILE A 263 -84.53 -37.81 95.72
N PHE A 264 -83.23 -37.91 96.01
CA PHE A 264 -82.71 -38.47 97.25
C PHE A 264 -83.17 -37.66 98.47
N ASP A 265 -83.10 -36.32 98.42
CA ASP A 265 -83.55 -35.43 99.49
C ASP A 265 -85.07 -35.52 99.69
N GLN A 266 -85.86 -35.64 98.61
CA GLN A 266 -87.29 -35.91 98.67
C GLN A 266 -87.59 -37.26 99.31
N GLN A 267 -86.85 -38.31 98.96
CA GLN A 267 -86.97 -39.63 99.58
C GLN A 267 -86.54 -39.61 101.04
N GLN A 268 -85.50 -38.87 101.41
CA GLN A 268 -85.07 -38.72 102.79
C GLN A 268 -86.09 -37.92 103.61
N ALA A 269 -86.69 -36.88 103.04
CA ALA A 269 -87.79 -36.14 103.67
C ALA A 269 -89.04 -37.01 103.83
N HIS A 270 -89.38 -37.82 102.82
CA HIS A 270 -90.47 -38.78 102.90
C HIS A 270 -90.20 -39.85 103.98
N ASN A 271 -88.97 -40.37 104.07
CA ASN A 271 -88.58 -41.31 105.12
C ASN A 271 -88.67 -40.65 106.51
N LYS A 272 -88.22 -39.40 106.68
CA LYS A 272 -88.41 -38.65 107.94
C LYS A 272 -89.89 -38.46 108.29
N GLN A 273 -90.74 -38.19 107.31
CA GLN A 273 -92.19 -38.09 107.52
C GLN A 273 -92.80 -39.45 107.92
N LEU A 274 -92.35 -40.54 107.30
CA LEU A 274 -92.75 -41.89 107.67
C LEU A 274 -92.27 -42.26 109.08
N GLU A 275 -91.03 -41.97 109.45
CA GLU A 275 -90.50 -42.16 110.81
C GLU A 275 -91.29 -41.35 111.85
N ALA A 276 -91.63 -40.09 111.56
CA ALA A 276 -92.48 -39.28 112.43
C ALA A 276 -93.89 -39.87 112.58
N ARG A 277 -94.45 -40.42 111.49
CA ARG A 277 -95.77 -41.08 111.51
C ARG A 277 -95.73 -42.40 112.27
N ILE A 278 -94.65 -43.18 112.14
CA ILE A 278 -94.39 -44.38 112.94
C ILE A 278 -94.28 -44.00 114.41
N SER A 279 -93.53 -42.96 114.76
CA SER A 279 -93.41 -42.49 116.16
C SER A 279 -94.75 -42.01 116.74
N GLN A 280 -95.59 -41.33 115.94
CA GLN A 280 -96.97 -41.01 116.34
C GLN A 280 -97.81 -42.26 116.57
N ILE A 281 -97.74 -43.25 115.67
CA ILE A 281 -98.46 -44.51 115.84
C ILE A 281 -97.95 -45.26 117.09
N ASP A 282 -96.65 -45.35 117.30
CA ASP A 282 -96.04 -46.03 118.46
C ASP A 282 -96.43 -45.36 119.78
N SER A 283 -96.47 -44.03 119.83
CA SER A 283 -96.96 -43.29 121.02
C SER A 283 -98.46 -43.51 121.25
N GLY A 284 -99.26 -43.62 120.19
CA GLY A 284 -100.67 -44.00 120.28
C GLY A 284 -100.86 -45.44 120.77
N LEU A 285 -100.03 -46.36 120.30
CA LEU A 285 -100.05 -47.78 120.66
C LEU A 285 -99.61 -47.98 122.12
N GLN A 286 -98.61 -47.24 122.59
CA GLN A 286 -98.24 -47.15 124.00
C GLN A 286 -99.39 -46.65 124.88
N ARG A 287 -100.13 -45.60 124.47
CA ARG A 287 -101.32 -45.14 125.21
C ARG A 287 -102.39 -46.21 125.29
N LEU A 288 -102.71 -46.87 124.18
CA LEU A 288 -103.70 -47.95 124.15
C LEU A 288 -103.27 -49.15 125.00
N LEU A 289 -101.99 -49.49 125.05
CA LEU A 289 -101.46 -50.53 125.94
C LEU A 289 -101.64 -50.16 127.42
N THR A 290 -101.37 -48.90 127.81
CA THR A 290 -101.60 -48.43 129.18
C THR A 290 -103.08 -48.36 129.56
N GLU A 291 -103.96 -47.97 128.63
CA GLU A 291 -105.41 -48.00 128.85
C GLU A 291 -105.91 -49.44 129.00
N ASN A 292 -105.42 -50.38 128.19
CA ASN A 292 -105.80 -51.79 128.31
C ASN A 292 -105.33 -52.41 129.64
N GLN A 293 -104.15 -52.06 130.15
CA GLN A 293 -103.71 -52.46 131.49
C GLN A 293 -104.64 -51.91 132.59
N ASN A 294 -105.09 -50.66 132.48
CA ASN A 294 -106.04 -50.09 133.43
C ASN A 294 -107.41 -50.81 133.36
N TRP A 295 -107.91 -51.10 132.16
CA TRP A 295 -109.15 -51.88 132.00
C TRP A 295 -109.03 -53.29 132.57
N GLN A 296 -107.88 -53.95 132.43
CA GLN A 296 -107.64 -55.26 133.05
C GLN A 296 -107.69 -55.21 134.58
N GLN A 297 -107.14 -54.16 135.19
CA GLN A 297 -107.20 -53.99 136.66
C GLN A 297 -108.63 -53.77 137.17
N ILE A 298 -109.45 -53.01 136.43
CA ILE A 298 -110.87 -52.78 136.77
C ILE A 298 -111.66 -54.09 136.67
N VAL A 299 -111.46 -54.87 135.60
CA VAL A 299 -112.15 -56.16 135.43
C VAL A 299 -111.77 -57.15 136.54
N GLN A 300 -110.51 -57.15 137.01
CA GLN A 300 -110.08 -57.98 138.12
C GLN A 300 -110.79 -57.60 139.44
N ALA A 301 -110.93 -56.31 139.72
CA ALA A 301 -111.67 -55.84 140.90
C ALA A 301 -113.15 -56.26 140.88
N ASP A 302 -113.82 -56.13 139.73
CA ASP A 302 -115.22 -56.54 139.56
C ASP A 302 -115.41 -58.07 139.65
N THR A 303 -114.41 -58.86 139.22
CA THR A 303 -114.45 -60.33 139.38
C THR A 303 -114.35 -60.76 140.85
N ASP A 304 -113.57 -60.05 141.66
CA ASP A 304 -113.44 -60.32 143.09
C ASP A 304 -114.74 -59.93 143.84
N GLU A 305 -115.38 -58.81 143.46
CA GLU A 305 -116.66 -58.39 144.04
C GLU A 305 -117.81 -59.37 143.69
N THR A 306 -117.85 -59.86 142.45
CA THR A 306 -118.84 -60.89 142.05
C THR A 306 -118.58 -62.27 142.67
N ALA A 307 -117.35 -62.59 143.09
CA ALA A 307 -117.07 -63.79 143.87
C ALA A 307 -117.65 -63.70 145.29
N VAL A 308 -117.55 -62.54 145.94
CA VAL A 308 -118.15 -62.29 147.26
C VAL A 308 -119.69 -62.33 147.19
N GLN A 309 -120.30 -61.70 146.19
CA GLN A 309 -121.76 -61.72 146.03
C GLN A 309 -122.30 -63.13 145.68
N ARG A 310 -121.55 -63.95 144.93
CA ARG A 310 -121.89 -65.36 144.69
C ARG A 310 -121.92 -66.18 145.98
N GLY A 311 -120.97 -65.96 146.89
CA GLY A 311 -120.94 -66.64 148.20
C GLY A 311 -122.19 -66.36 149.06
N ILE A 312 -122.67 -65.12 149.05
CA ILE A 312 -123.89 -64.69 149.78
C ILE A 312 -125.15 -65.32 149.16
N LEU A 313 -125.23 -65.36 147.82
CA LEU A 313 -126.36 -65.96 147.09
C LEU A 313 -126.46 -67.48 147.28
N THR A 314 -125.34 -68.21 147.35
CA THR A 314 -125.38 -69.67 147.66
C THR A 314 -125.93 -69.98 149.05
N LYS A 315 -125.71 -69.10 150.04
CA LYS A 315 -126.23 -69.29 151.40
C LYS A 315 -127.75 -69.06 151.44
N ALA A 316 -128.23 -68.00 150.79
CA ALA A 316 -129.66 -67.70 150.66
C ALA A 316 -130.44 -68.77 149.86
N ARG A 317 -129.80 -69.43 148.90
CA ARG A 317 -130.41 -70.49 148.08
C ARG A 317 -130.64 -71.80 148.85
N VAL A 318 -129.80 -72.10 149.85
CA VAL A 318 -129.99 -73.27 150.72
C VAL A 318 -131.17 -73.06 151.68
N ASP A 319 -131.35 -71.85 152.20
CA ASP A 319 -132.47 -71.50 153.09
C ASP A 319 -133.83 -71.47 152.33
N LEU A 320 -133.83 -71.07 151.06
CA LEU A 320 -135.03 -71.08 150.20
C LEU A 320 -135.47 -72.52 149.84
N SER A 321 -134.52 -73.42 149.57
CA SER A 321 -134.80 -74.84 149.26
C SER A 321 -135.48 -75.59 150.41
N GLN A 322 -135.26 -75.23 151.68
CA GLN A 322 -135.91 -75.87 152.82
C GLN A 322 -137.37 -75.41 153.02
N THR A 323 -137.70 -74.21 152.56
CA THR A 323 -139.05 -73.63 152.68
C THR A 323 -139.97 -74.04 151.52
N GLU A 324 -139.43 -74.23 150.31
CA GLU A 324 -140.18 -74.73 149.14
C GLU A 324 -140.63 -76.18 149.28
N ALA A 325 -139.86 -77.04 149.97
CA ALA A 325 -140.22 -78.43 150.23
C ALA A 325 -141.47 -78.58 151.13
N GLN A 326 -141.73 -77.62 152.02
CA GLN A 326 -142.90 -77.63 152.91
C GLN A 326 -144.20 -77.19 152.21
N ILE A 327 -144.11 -76.48 151.08
CA ILE A 327 -145.25 -75.92 150.33
C ILE A 327 -145.75 -76.90 149.25
N HIS A 328 -144.86 -77.70 148.64
CA HIS A 328 -145.22 -78.68 147.61
C HIS A 328 -146.12 -79.83 148.14
N GLU A 329 -145.97 -80.23 149.41
CA GLU A 329 -146.73 -81.35 150.00
C GLU A 329 -148.21 -81.03 150.27
N LEU A 330 -148.57 -79.74 150.41
CA LEU A 330 -149.95 -79.28 150.64
C LEU A 330 -150.75 -79.01 149.35
N GLN A 331 -150.09 -78.74 148.21
CA GLN A 331 -150.76 -78.41 146.94
C GLN A 331 -151.13 -79.64 146.09
N GLU A 332 -150.48 -80.79 146.29
CA GLU A 332 -150.66 -82.00 145.46
C GLU A 332 -151.98 -82.76 145.79
N GLN A 333 -152.54 -82.60 146.99
CA GLN A 333 -153.75 -83.34 147.41
C GLN A 333 -155.06 -82.76 146.86
N MET A 334 -155.14 -81.48 146.51
CA MET A 334 -156.39 -80.86 146.00
C MET A 334 -156.59 -81.06 144.49
N ASN A 335 -155.53 -81.07 143.70
CA ASN A 335 -155.59 -81.14 142.24
C ASN A 335 -156.13 -82.47 141.68
N ASN A 336 -156.24 -83.52 142.51
CA ASN A 336 -156.72 -84.83 142.08
C ASN A 336 -158.25 -85.01 142.08
N LYS A 337 -159.05 -84.08 142.64
CA LYS A 337 -160.54 -84.20 142.61
C LYS A 337 -161.25 -83.47 141.46
N ASN A 338 -160.67 -82.41 140.87
CA ASN A 338 -161.34 -81.62 139.83
C ASN A 338 -161.22 -82.18 138.40
N LYS A 339 -160.27 -83.09 138.13
CA LYS A 339 -160.01 -83.64 136.78
C LYS A 339 -160.93 -84.78 136.33
N GLN A 340 -161.89 -85.24 137.13
CA GLN A 340 -162.78 -86.35 136.77
C GLN A 340 -164.16 -85.96 136.19
N LYS A 341 -164.57 -84.68 136.22
CA LYS A 341 -165.94 -84.29 135.81
C LYS A 341 -166.06 -83.73 134.38
N GLU A 342 -165.03 -83.10 133.84
CA GLU A 342 -165.08 -82.40 132.53
C GLU A 342 -165.07 -83.34 131.31
N ALA A 343 -164.83 -84.65 131.50
CA ALA A 343 -164.71 -85.62 130.40
C ALA A 343 -166.06 -86.13 129.81
N GLN A 344 -167.23 -85.69 130.30
CA GLN A 344 -168.54 -86.24 129.89
C GLN A 344 -169.47 -85.28 129.11
N GLU A 345 -169.21 -83.97 129.03
CA GLU A 345 -170.20 -83.02 128.46
C GLU A 345 -169.95 -82.64 126.98
N ALA A 346 -168.87 -83.10 126.35
CA ALA A 346 -168.62 -82.89 124.92
C ALA A 346 -169.37 -83.87 123.97
N LYS A 347 -170.24 -84.75 124.47
CA LYS A 347 -171.00 -85.75 123.66
C LYS A 347 -172.53 -85.55 123.60
N LEU A 348 -173.06 -84.44 124.12
CA LEU A 348 -174.46 -84.02 123.98
C LEU A 348 -174.46 -82.50 123.71
N GLN A 349 -174.61 -81.96 122.50
CA GLN A 349 -175.81 -82.13 121.67
C GLN A 349 -175.63 -81.45 120.31
N SER A 350 -175.57 -82.25 119.24
CA SER A 350 -176.21 -81.90 117.95
C SER A 350 -177.57 -82.62 117.78
N LYS A 351 -178.14 -83.13 118.88
CA LYS A 351 -179.57 -83.47 119.05
C LYS A 351 -180.11 -82.98 120.40
N THR A 352 -180.30 -81.66 120.45
CA THR A 352 -181.39 -80.82 121.01
C THR A 352 -180.81 -79.39 121.05
N LYS A 353 -180.78 -78.51 120.04
CA LYS A 353 -181.59 -78.28 118.83
C LYS A 353 -183.10 -78.22 119.07
N GLU A 354 -183.52 -77.15 119.72
CA GLU A 354 -184.70 -76.34 119.39
C GLU A 354 -184.67 -75.07 120.24
N LEU A 355 -185.18 -73.98 119.68
CA LEU A 355 -185.70 -72.81 120.38
C LEU A 355 -184.64 -71.96 121.13
N GLU A 356 -184.55 -70.68 120.74
CA GLU A 356 -185.13 -69.60 121.56
C GLU A 356 -184.33 -69.44 122.85
N ASP A 357 -183.78 -68.30 123.19
CA ASP A 357 -184.15 -66.98 122.75
C ASP A 357 -183.20 -66.06 123.53
N VAL A 358 -182.86 -64.91 122.94
CA VAL A 358 -183.29 -63.63 123.48
C VAL A 358 -182.66 -63.30 124.83
N LYS A 359 -181.79 -62.30 124.68
CA LYS A 359 -181.95 -61.01 125.31
C LYS A 359 -181.22 -60.82 126.63
N ASP A 360 -180.44 -59.75 126.50
CA ASP A 360 -180.63 -58.53 127.27
C ASP A 360 -180.09 -58.56 128.68
N GLU A 361 -179.05 -57.76 128.91
CA GLU A 361 -179.17 -56.30 129.10
C GLU A 361 -179.39 -56.06 130.59
N THR A 362 -179.06 -54.83 130.96
CA THR A 362 -179.54 -54.14 132.16
C THR A 362 -178.79 -54.44 133.45
N LYS A 363 -178.61 -53.48 134.35
CA LYS A 363 -178.82 -52.02 134.44
C LYS A 363 -178.23 -51.69 135.81
N SER A 364 -177.71 -50.49 136.02
CA SER A 364 -178.40 -49.56 136.90
C SER A 364 -177.65 -48.23 136.94
N LYS A 365 -178.43 -47.19 136.70
CA LYS A 365 -178.10 -45.77 136.76
C LYS A 365 -178.14 -45.33 138.21
N GLU A 366 -177.15 -44.57 138.63
CA GLU A 366 -177.36 -43.25 139.27
C GLU A 366 -176.00 -42.57 139.48
N GLN A 367 -175.58 -41.75 138.50
CA GLN A 367 -174.75 -40.52 138.63
C GLN A 367 -174.13 -40.06 137.28
N LEU A 368 -174.89 -40.08 136.17
CA LEU A 368 -174.42 -39.52 134.87
C LEU A 368 -175.25 -38.31 134.39
N SER A 369 -175.80 -37.52 135.32
CA SER A 369 -176.56 -36.31 135.03
C SER A 369 -175.69 -35.03 134.92
N ARG A 370 -174.38 -35.15 134.65
CA ARG A 370 -173.50 -33.98 134.40
C ARG A 370 -172.75 -34.01 133.06
N ARG A 371 -173.02 -34.97 132.17
CA ARG A 371 -172.34 -35.07 130.85
C ARG A 371 -173.24 -34.85 129.63
N MET A 372 -174.56 -34.78 129.78
CA MET A 372 -175.48 -34.74 128.62
C MET A 372 -175.79 -33.33 128.08
N GLU A 373 -175.44 -32.25 128.79
CA GLU A 373 -175.59 -30.88 128.24
C GLU A 373 -174.47 -30.49 127.26
N GLN A 374 -173.35 -31.22 127.21
CA GLN A 374 -172.26 -30.94 126.25
C GLN A 374 -172.45 -31.59 124.87
N MET A 375 -173.40 -32.52 124.70
CA MET A 375 -173.56 -33.24 123.42
C MET A 375 -174.55 -32.59 122.44
N LEU A 376 -175.42 -31.68 122.88
CA LEU A 376 -176.39 -31.01 121.98
C LEU A 376 -175.76 -29.97 121.03
N ALA A 377 -174.57 -29.45 121.33
CA ALA A 377 -173.92 -28.39 120.52
C ALA A 377 -173.15 -28.88 119.27
N SER A 378 -172.95 -30.19 119.10
CA SER A 378 -172.08 -30.74 118.04
C SER A 378 -172.82 -31.27 116.81
N GLU A 379 -174.09 -31.65 116.93
CA GLU A 379 -174.85 -32.25 115.83
C GLU A 379 -175.57 -31.22 114.95
N GLU A 380 -175.86 -30.00 115.43
CA GLU A 380 -176.48 -28.94 114.60
C GLU A 380 -175.53 -28.41 113.50
N ASN A 381 -174.20 -28.42 113.71
CA ASN A 381 -173.23 -27.89 112.73
C ASN A 381 -172.97 -28.82 111.53
N ARG A 382 -173.36 -30.10 111.59
CA ARG A 382 -173.05 -31.07 110.53
C ARG A 382 -174.06 -31.04 109.39
N HIS A 383 -175.27 -30.54 109.62
CA HIS A 383 -176.38 -30.58 108.66
C HIS A 383 -176.37 -29.44 107.61
N GLU A 384 -175.68 -28.31 107.86
CA GLU A 384 -175.65 -27.16 106.92
C GLU A 384 -174.58 -27.25 105.82
N LEU A 385 -173.46 -27.94 106.06
CA LEU A 385 -172.31 -27.97 105.13
C LEU A 385 -172.60 -28.78 103.85
N ALA A 386 -173.34 -29.89 103.97
CA ALA A 386 -173.63 -30.79 102.86
C ALA A 386 -174.52 -30.16 101.76
N ASN A 387 -175.31 -29.13 102.09
CA ASN A 387 -176.19 -28.49 101.10
C ASN A 387 -175.46 -27.46 100.19
N ARG A 388 -174.23 -27.01 100.53
CA ARG A 388 -173.46 -26.09 99.68
C ARG A 388 -172.73 -26.79 98.54
N GLU A 389 -172.21 -28.00 98.76
CA GLU A 389 -171.43 -28.74 97.76
C GLU A 389 -172.25 -29.15 96.53
N LEU A 390 -173.56 -29.34 96.67
CA LEU A 390 -174.42 -29.81 95.59
C LEU A 390 -174.70 -28.74 94.50
N LYS A 391 -174.45 -27.45 94.79
CA LYS A 391 -174.69 -26.35 93.84
C LYS A 391 -173.47 -26.08 92.94
N GLU A 392 -172.26 -26.24 93.44
CA GLU A 392 -171.02 -25.98 92.70
C GLU A 392 -170.81 -26.97 91.54
N LEU A 393 -171.26 -28.22 91.70
CA LEU A 393 -171.04 -29.26 90.69
C LEU A 393 -171.81 -29.04 89.38
N LYS A 394 -172.91 -28.27 89.39
CA LYS A 394 -173.71 -28.02 88.17
C LYS A 394 -173.10 -26.97 87.24
N ASP A 395 -172.36 -26.00 87.77
CA ASP A 395 -171.78 -24.91 86.97
C ASP A 395 -170.51 -25.34 86.20
N GLU A 396 -169.79 -26.34 86.70
CA GLU A 396 -168.54 -26.83 86.08
C GLU A 396 -168.77 -27.55 84.74
N ILE A 397 -169.89 -28.28 84.63
CA ILE A 397 -170.22 -29.07 83.43
C ILE A 397 -170.44 -28.18 82.19
N PHE A 398 -171.02 -26.99 82.38
CA PHE A 398 -171.32 -26.09 81.26
C PHE A 398 -170.04 -25.48 80.64
N LYS A 399 -169.03 -25.15 81.45
CA LYS A 399 -167.76 -24.56 80.97
C LYS A 399 -166.97 -25.52 80.09
N GLN A 400 -166.92 -26.80 80.42
CA GLN A 400 -166.13 -27.80 79.68
C GLN A 400 -166.64 -27.99 78.23
N SER A 401 -167.94 -27.89 78.01
CA SER A 401 -168.54 -28.08 76.68
C SER A 401 -168.16 -26.96 75.69
N GLN A 402 -167.96 -25.73 76.17
CA GLN A 402 -167.59 -24.59 75.34
C GLN A 402 -166.12 -24.63 74.87
N ILE A 403 -165.23 -25.22 75.67
CA ILE A 403 -163.80 -25.35 75.36
C ILE A 403 -163.60 -26.34 74.20
N LEU A 404 -164.36 -27.44 74.19
CA LEU A 404 -164.23 -28.49 73.18
C LEU A 404 -164.47 -27.97 71.75
N PHE A 405 -165.43 -27.07 71.57
CA PHE A 405 -165.79 -26.53 70.25
C PHE A 405 -164.69 -25.65 69.65
N LYS A 406 -164.03 -24.80 70.46
CA LYS A 406 -162.92 -23.95 69.98
C LYS A 406 -161.72 -24.77 69.49
N SER A 407 -161.37 -25.82 70.24
CA SER A 407 -160.24 -26.69 69.89
C SER A 407 -160.41 -27.40 68.53
N ALA A 408 -161.66 -27.74 68.16
CA ALA A 408 -161.94 -28.37 66.87
C ALA A 408 -161.69 -27.41 65.69
N GLN A 409 -161.95 -26.11 65.85
CA GLN A 409 -161.74 -25.12 64.80
C GLN A 409 -160.25 -24.84 64.56
N ASP A 410 -159.45 -24.74 65.62
CA ASP A 410 -158.00 -24.52 65.54
C ASP A 410 -157.27 -25.67 64.83
N LYS A 411 -157.77 -26.90 64.95
CA LYS A 411 -157.22 -28.06 64.25
C LYS A 411 -157.37 -27.95 62.73
N ALA A 412 -158.47 -27.38 62.25
CA ALA A 412 -158.74 -27.28 60.81
C ALA A 412 -157.81 -26.25 60.13
N THR A 413 -157.55 -25.11 60.77
CA THR A 413 -156.62 -24.09 60.28
C THR A 413 -155.18 -24.62 60.22
N ALA A 414 -154.72 -25.35 61.24
CA ALA A 414 -153.37 -25.93 61.26
C ALA A 414 -153.11 -26.91 60.09
N ILE A 415 -154.12 -27.69 59.67
CA ILE A 415 -153.97 -28.62 58.54
C ILE A 415 -153.76 -27.87 57.22
N ALA A 416 -154.43 -26.73 57.02
CA ALA A 416 -154.25 -25.92 55.82
C ALA A 416 -152.84 -25.31 55.72
N GLU A 417 -152.28 -24.85 56.85
CA GLU A 417 -150.91 -24.33 56.93
C GLU A 417 -149.86 -25.40 56.64
N ILE A 418 -150.05 -26.63 57.15
CA ILE A 418 -149.16 -27.76 56.89
C ILE A 418 -149.08 -28.06 55.40
N ASN A 419 -150.21 -28.13 54.70
CA ASN A 419 -150.24 -28.40 53.26
C ASN A 419 -149.55 -27.29 52.45
N GLY A 420 -149.69 -26.02 52.87
CA GLY A 420 -148.95 -24.90 52.29
C GLY A 420 -147.43 -25.04 52.47
N ALA A 421 -147.00 -25.40 53.68
CA ALA A 421 -145.58 -25.62 53.98
C ALA A 421 -144.98 -26.78 53.18
N GLU A 422 -145.70 -27.89 53.01
CA GLU A 422 -145.24 -29.06 52.25
C GLU A 422 -144.94 -28.73 50.78
N THR A 423 -145.77 -27.92 50.13
CA THR A 423 -145.53 -27.51 48.74
C THR A 423 -144.30 -26.61 48.61
N SER A 424 -144.09 -25.71 49.56
CA SER A 424 -142.87 -24.87 49.64
C SER A 424 -141.61 -25.73 49.82
N LEU A 425 -141.69 -26.77 50.66
CA LEU A 425 -140.58 -27.68 50.94
C LEU A 425 -140.17 -28.49 49.71
N LYS A 426 -141.13 -28.91 48.88
CA LYS A 426 -140.85 -29.54 47.58
C LYS A 426 -140.13 -28.60 46.61
N ASN A 427 -140.55 -27.33 46.53
CA ASN A 427 -139.90 -26.33 45.68
C ASN A 427 -138.46 -26.02 46.13
N MET A 428 -138.23 -25.92 47.44
CA MET A 428 -136.88 -25.78 48.02
C MET A 428 -136.03 -27.01 47.72
N GLY A 429 -136.58 -28.21 47.81
CA GLY A 429 -135.88 -29.46 47.45
C GLY A 429 -135.42 -29.49 45.98
N LEU A 430 -136.23 -28.98 45.04
CA LEU A 430 -135.80 -28.84 43.64
C LEU A 430 -134.68 -27.81 43.46
N LYS A 431 -134.68 -26.72 44.24
CA LYS A 431 -133.62 -25.72 44.22
C LYS A 431 -132.30 -26.27 44.76
N ILE A 432 -132.35 -27.05 45.83
CA ILE A 432 -131.17 -27.75 46.39
C ILE A 432 -130.55 -28.67 45.34
N LYS A 433 -131.35 -29.51 44.68
CA LYS A 433 -130.84 -30.39 43.61
C LYS A 433 -130.15 -29.64 42.47
N LYS A 434 -130.62 -28.44 42.12
CA LYS A 434 -129.96 -27.61 41.11
C LYS A 434 -128.61 -27.07 41.61
N LEU A 435 -128.55 -26.60 42.86
CA LEU A 435 -127.31 -26.11 43.47
C LEU A 435 -126.28 -27.23 43.67
N ASP A 436 -126.72 -28.44 44.03
CA ASP A 436 -125.84 -29.60 44.16
C ASP A 436 -125.19 -29.95 42.81
N ALA A 437 -125.97 -29.92 41.72
CA ALA A 437 -125.44 -30.14 40.37
C ALA A 437 -124.44 -29.06 39.94
N GLU A 438 -124.66 -27.79 40.32
CA GLU A 438 -123.72 -26.70 40.07
C GLU A 438 -122.43 -26.85 40.90
N SER A 439 -122.53 -27.26 42.17
CA SER A 439 -121.37 -27.52 43.03
C SER A 439 -120.49 -28.66 42.51
N LEU A 440 -121.10 -29.72 42.00
CA LEU A 440 -120.38 -30.84 41.41
C LEU A 440 -119.59 -30.40 40.16
N ARG A 441 -120.23 -29.59 39.30
CA ARG A 441 -119.58 -29.01 38.11
C ARG A 441 -118.44 -28.07 38.47
N GLN A 442 -118.60 -27.26 39.52
CA GLN A 442 -117.52 -26.40 40.01
C GLN A 442 -116.34 -27.22 40.54
N SER A 443 -116.61 -28.33 41.24
CA SER A 443 -115.56 -29.24 41.73
C SER A 443 -114.76 -29.88 40.59
N GLU A 444 -115.41 -30.27 39.48
CA GLU A 444 -114.71 -30.76 38.29
C GLU A 444 -113.82 -29.70 37.64
N ILE A 445 -114.27 -28.44 37.59
CA ILE A 445 -113.47 -27.33 37.06
C ILE A 445 -112.24 -27.09 37.93
N ILE A 446 -112.40 -27.12 39.26
CA ILE A 446 -111.28 -26.98 40.20
C ILE A 446 -110.29 -28.12 40.02
N TYR A 447 -110.76 -29.37 39.95
CA TYR A 447 -109.89 -30.53 39.74
C TYR A 447 -109.09 -30.43 38.43
N ARG A 448 -109.73 -29.97 37.35
CA ARG A 448 -109.05 -29.75 36.06
C ARG A 448 -108.01 -28.64 36.14
N ALA A 449 -108.31 -27.56 36.87
CA ALA A 449 -107.36 -26.47 37.10
C ALA A 449 -106.18 -26.93 37.95
N ASP A 450 -106.41 -27.67 39.04
CA ASP A 450 -105.36 -28.22 39.90
C ASP A 450 -104.43 -29.17 39.14
N PHE A 451 -104.99 -30.01 38.28
CA PHE A 451 -104.19 -30.87 37.42
C PHE A 451 -103.29 -30.07 36.45
N GLN A 452 -103.82 -28.99 35.86
CA GLN A 452 -103.01 -28.11 35.02
C GLN A 452 -101.94 -27.37 35.81
N ILE A 453 -102.24 -26.92 37.03
CA ILE A 453 -101.28 -26.27 37.93
C ILE A 453 -100.15 -27.23 38.25
N GLN A 454 -100.43 -28.47 38.66
CA GLN A 454 -99.39 -29.48 38.92
C GLN A 454 -98.50 -29.76 37.69
N LEU A 455 -99.09 -29.76 36.50
CA LEU A 455 -98.35 -29.96 35.26
C LEU A 455 -97.42 -28.77 34.94
N MET A 456 -97.83 -27.56 35.30
CA MET A 456 -97.01 -26.35 35.17
C MET A 456 -95.95 -26.26 36.28
N GLU A 457 -96.29 -26.59 37.52
CA GLU A 457 -95.34 -26.66 38.65
C GLU A 457 -94.22 -27.68 38.40
N ARG A 458 -94.47 -28.77 37.66
CA ARG A 458 -93.41 -29.67 37.20
C ARG A 458 -92.54 -29.09 36.09
N LYS A 459 -93.06 -28.18 35.26
CA LYS A 459 -92.33 -27.55 34.15
C LYS A 459 -91.54 -26.31 34.57
N ILE A 460 -92.01 -25.58 35.57
CA ILE A 460 -91.41 -24.33 36.08
C ILE A 460 -89.95 -24.50 36.54
N PRO A 461 -89.56 -25.52 37.35
CA PRO A 461 -88.17 -25.74 37.74
C PRO A 461 -87.24 -25.90 36.54
N ARG A 462 -87.71 -26.60 35.49
CA ARG A 462 -86.96 -26.84 34.26
C ARG A 462 -86.81 -25.58 33.40
N ALA A 463 -87.84 -24.73 33.36
CA ALA A 463 -87.81 -23.44 32.66
C ALA A 463 -86.99 -22.36 33.42
N MET A 464 -86.97 -22.40 34.76
CA MET A 464 -86.19 -21.49 35.61
C MET A 464 -84.70 -21.90 35.76
N GLY A 465 -84.24 -22.89 34.99
CA GLY A 465 -82.82 -23.29 34.97
C GLY A 465 -82.40 -24.23 36.12
N VAL A 466 -83.34 -24.73 36.91
CA VAL A 466 -83.08 -25.79 37.90
C VAL A 466 -83.05 -27.13 37.17
N ARG A 467 -81.88 -27.46 36.63
CA ARG A 467 -81.53 -28.80 36.16
C ARG A 467 -81.25 -29.72 37.36
N SER A 468 -81.43 -31.03 37.17
CA SER A 468 -81.00 -32.05 38.13
C SER A 468 -79.52 -31.89 38.45
N ASP A 469 -79.10 -32.20 39.67
CA ASP A 469 -77.69 -32.07 40.09
C ASP A 469 -76.76 -32.91 39.21
N GLU A 470 -77.23 -34.05 38.69
CA GLU A 470 -76.51 -34.87 37.70
C GLU A 470 -76.29 -34.14 36.37
N GLU A 471 -77.31 -33.47 35.83
CA GLU A 471 -77.18 -32.72 34.57
C GLU A 471 -76.28 -31.49 34.76
N LYS A 472 -76.33 -30.84 35.93
CA LYS A 472 -75.42 -29.73 36.27
C LYS A 472 -73.98 -30.22 36.41
N GLN A 473 -73.75 -31.34 37.08
CA GLN A 473 -72.42 -31.93 37.20
C GLN A 473 -71.86 -32.32 35.83
N GLN A 474 -72.66 -32.95 34.96
CA GLN A 474 -72.24 -33.31 33.61
C GLN A 474 -71.93 -32.08 32.74
N LEU A 475 -72.75 -31.03 32.81
CA LEU A 475 -72.52 -29.81 32.05
C LEU A 475 -71.33 -29.01 32.60
N ASN A 476 -71.16 -28.92 33.91
CA ASN A 476 -69.99 -28.29 34.51
C ASN A 476 -68.72 -29.08 34.22
N ALA A 477 -68.76 -30.41 34.22
CA ALA A 477 -67.65 -31.24 33.78
C ALA A 477 -67.34 -31.04 32.29
N LYS A 478 -68.35 -30.84 31.45
CA LYS A 478 -68.15 -30.56 30.03
C LYS A 478 -67.61 -29.14 29.79
N ILE A 479 -68.06 -28.16 30.58
CA ILE A 479 -67.51 -26.80 30.58
C ILE A 479 -66.06 -26.85 31.03
N ALA A 480 -65.74 -27.54 32.13
CA ALA A 480 -64.38 -27.70 32.63
C ALA A 480 -63.45 -28.33 31.58
N LYS A 481 -63.89 -29.41 30.92
CA LYS A 481 -63.14 -30.03 29.81
C LYS A 481 -62.92 -29.07 28.65
N LEU A 482 -63.95 -28.34 28.23
CA LEU A 482 -63.84 -27.37 27.13
C LEU A 482 -62.97 -26.17 27.51
N THR A 483 -62.99 -25.71 28.76
CA THR A 483 -62.10 -24.67 29.25
C THR A 483 -60.66 -25.16 29.34
N ASP A 484 -60.44 -26.39 29.79
CA ASP A 484 -59.11 -27.01 29.82
C ASP A 484 -58.55 -27.18 28.40
N GLU A 485 -59.38 -27.62 27.45
CA GLU A 485 -59.03 -27.71 26.03
C GLU A 485 -58.73 -26.33 25.43
N MET A 486 -59.53 -25.31 25.74
CA MET A 486 -59.31 -23.93 25.28
C MET A 486 -58.03 -23.35 25.87
N ASP A 487 -57.76 -23.58 27.15
CA ASP A 487 -56.53 -23.11 27.82
C ASP A 487 -55.31 -23.86 27.27
N ALA A 488 -55.41 -25.16 26.98
CA ALA A 488 -54.35 -25.91 26.32
C ALA A 488 -54.07 -25.37 24.91
N GLN A 489 -55.11 -25.10 24.12
CA GLN A 489 -54.99 -24.48 22.79
C GLN A 489 -54.40 -23.07 22.88
N ASN A 490 -54.82 -22.24 23.84
CA ASN A 490 -54.24 -20.92 24.05
C ASN A 490 -52.77 -20.98 24.47
N ARG A 491 -52.37 -21.95 25.31
CA ARG A 491 -50.95 -22.18 25.66
C ARG A 491 -50.14 -22.60 24.43
N GLN A 492 -50.68 -23.50 23.61
CA GLN A 492 -50.05 -23.91 22.34
C GLN A 492 -49.91 -22.72 21.38
N TRP A 493 -50.97 -21.94 21.21
CA TRP A 493 -50.98 -20.75 20.37
C TRP A 493 -49.97 -19.70 20.86
N ASN A 494 -49.94 -19.39 22.16
CA ASN A 494 -48.96 -18.47 22.73
C ASN A 494 -47.52 -18.97 22.54
N THR A 495 -47.30 -20.28 22.68
CA THR A 495 -45.98 -20.88 22.43
C THR A 495 -45.59 -20.73 20.96
N LEU A 496 -46.50 -21.04 20.04
CA LEU A 496 -46.29 -20.87 18.59
C LEU A 496 -46.05 -19.40 18.23
N ALA A 497 -46.85 -18.48 18.79
CA ALA A 497 -46.72 -17.04 18.54
C ALA A 497 -45.36 -16.50 19.00
N ASN A 498 -44.87 -16.97 20.16
CA ASN A 498 -43.54 -16.62 20.64
C ASN A 498 -42.43 -17.24 19.77
N GLN A 499 -42.62 -18.48 19.30
CA GLN A 499 -41.69 -19.11 18.35
C GLN A 499 -41.65 -18.36 17.01
N VAL A 500 -42.80 -17.94 16.48
CA VAL A 500 -42.88 -17.16 15.24
C VAL A 500 -42.19 -15.81 15.42
N LYS A 501 -42.43 -15.09 16.52
CA LYS A 501 -41.72 -13.84 16.81
C LYS A 501 -40.21 -14.02 16.87
N ARG A 502 -39.75 -15.06 17.57
CA ARG A 502 -38.33 -15.38 17.65
C ARG A 502 -37.74 -15.72 16.28
N LEU A 503 -38.45 -16.49 15.46
CA LEU A 503 -38.03 -16.80 14.10
C LEU A 503 -37.99 -15.55 13.21
N ASP A 504 -38.93 -14.62 13.35
CA ASP A 504 -38.92 -13.34 12.63
C ASP A 504 -37.73 -12.47 13.05
N GLU A 505 -37.40 -12.41 14.35
CA GLU A 505 -36.21 -11.72 14.85
C GLU A 505 -34.91 -12.36 14.31
N GLU A 506 -34.80 -13.69 14.38
CA GLU A 506 -33.68 -14.46 13.82
C GLU A 506 -33.57 -14.25 12.29
N LEU A 507 -34.70 -14.23 11.57
CA LEU A 507 -34.73 -13.99 10.13
C LEU A 507 -34.30 -12.56 9.80
N HIS A 508 -34.73 -11.57 10.58
CA HIS A 508 -34.29 -10.19 10.41
C HIS A 508 -32.79 -10.03 10.67
N GLU A 509 -32.26 -10.67 11.72
CA GLU A 509 -30.83 -10.68 12.00
C GLU A 509 -30.03 -11.32 10.86
N VAL A 510 -30.44 -12.50 10.39
CA VAL A 510 -29.81 -13.18 9.25
C VAL A 510 -29.88 -12.32 7.99
N THR A 511 -30.99 -11.63 7.74
CA THR A 511 -31.15 -10.74 6.59
C THR A 511 -30.17 -9.57 6.66
N ASN A 512 -30.03 -8.93 7.83
CA ASN A 512 -29.06 -7.86 8.06
C ASN A 512 -27.61 -8.36 7.91
N GLN A 513 -27.31 -9.56 8.41
CA GLN A 513 -26.00 -10.19 8.20
C GLN A 513 -25.72 -10.48 6.73
N ILE A 514 -26.72 -10.93 5.96
CA ILE A 514 -26.60 -11.15 4.51
C ILE A 514 -26.33 -9.82 3.79
N GLU A 515 -27.04 -8.74 4.15
CA GLU A 515 -26.79 -7.42 3.57
C GLU A 515 -25.39 -6.91 3.90
N GLY A 516 -24.94 -7.03 5.16
CA GLY A 516 -23.57 -6.72 5.56
C GLY A 516 -22.52 -7.53 4.77
N LYS A 517 -22.78 -8.83 4.56
CA LYS A 517 -21.93 -9.69 3.71
C LYS A 517 -21.95 -9.29 2.24
N LYS A 518 -23.07 -8.83 1.69
CA LYS A 518 -23.16 -8.30 0.32
C LYS A 518 -22.36 -7.01 0.14
N VAL A 519 -22.41 -6.10 1.12
CA VAL A 519 -21.64 -4.85 1.10
C VAL A 519 -20.13 -5.15 1.17
N THR A 520 -19.71 -6.03 2.09
CA THR A 520 -18.31 -6.44 2.19
C THR A 520 -17.83 -7.19 0.94
N LYS A 521 -18.67 -8.06 0.35
CA LYS A 521 -18.39 -8.72 -0.93
C LYS A 521 -18.14 -7.70 -2.05
N LYS A 522 -19.03 -6.71 -2.23
CA LYS A 522 -18.83 -5.64 -3.22
C LYS A 522 -17.54 -4.87 -2.97
N GLY A 523 -17.27 -4.49 -1.71
CA GLY A 523 -16.03 -3.80 -1.37
C GLY A 523 -14.76 -4.63 -1.64
N ILE A 524 -14.83 -5.97 -1.53
CA ILE A 524 -13.74 -6.87 -1.92
C ILE A 524 -13.64 -6.98 -3.45
N GLU A 525 -14.77 -7.06 -4.17
CA GLU A 525 -14.79 -7.06 -5.65
C GLU A 525 -14.18 -5.79 -6.23
N ASP A 526 -14.49 -4.63 -5.66
CA ASP A 526 -13.91 -3.34 -6.05
C ASP A 526 -12.38 -3.32 -5.79
N LYS A 527 -11.94 -3.77 -4.61
CA LYS A 527 -10.50 -3.92 -4.32
C LYS A 527 -9.79 -4.89 -5.26
N ILE A 528 -10.44 -5.98 -5.65
CA ILE A 528 -9.90 -6.93 -6.62
C ILE A 528 -9.79 -6.26 -8.00
N ALA A 529 -10.77 -5.45 -8.40
CA ALA A 529 -10.71 -4.70 -9.65
C ALA A 529 -9.56 -3.68 -9.64
N ASP A 530 -9.38 -2.95 -8.54
CA ASP A 530 -8.27 -2.00 -8.37
C ASP A 530 -6.91 -2.70 -8.44
N ILE A 531 -6.75 -3.83 -7.72
CA ILE A 531 -5.51 -4.62 -7.75
C ILE A 531 -5.25 -5.18 -9.16
N LYS A 532 -6.29 -5.64 -9.87
CA LYS A 532 -6.14 -6.10 -11.26
C LYS A 532 -5.67 -4.98 -12.18
N LEU A 533 -6.26 -3.79 -12.08
CA LEU A 533 -5.82 -2.62 -12.85
C LEU A 533 -4.37 -2.23 -12.52
N ALA A 534 -4.00 -2.24 -11.24
CA ALA A 534 -2.62 -1.97 -10.82
C ALA A 534 -1.65 -3.04 -11.38
N ASN A 535 -2.03 -4.31 -11.37
CA ASN A 535 -1.23 -5.39 -11.91
C ASN A 535 -1.09 -5.30 -13.43
N ASP A 536 -2.17 -5.00 -14.16
CA ASP A 536 -2.14 -4.79 -15.61
C ASP A 536 -1.22 -3.60 -15.98
N ASN A 537 -1.27 -2.51 -15.20
CA ASN A 537 -0.36 -1.39 -15.37
C ASN A 537 1.09 -1.77 -15.07
N ALA A 538 1.35 -2.54 -14.02
CA ALA A 538 2.68 -3.04 -13.69
C ALA A 538 3.22 -3.98 -14.78
N ILE A 539 2.38 -4.87 -15.33
CA ILE A 539 2.72 -5.75 -16.45
C ILE A 539 3.06 -4.92 -17.69
N ARG A 540 2.25 -3.91 -18.04
CA ARG A 540 2.54 -3.01 -19.16
C ARG A 540 3.86 -2.27 -18.98
N SER A 541 4.10 -1.72 -17.79
CA SER A 541 5.38 -1.06 -17.46
C SER A 541 6.57 -2.03 -17.58
N LEU A 542 6.42 -3.25 -17.06
CA LEU A 542 7.44 -4.30 -17.15
C LEU A 542 7.71 -4.69 -18.62
N THR A 543 6.67 -4.84 -19.45
CA THR A 543 6.85 -5.14 -20.87
C THR A 543 7.60 -4.03 -21.60
N LYS A 544 7.31 -2.75 -21.31
CA LYS A 544 8.04 -1.61 -21.87
C LYS A 544 9.50 -1.61 -21.43
N SER A 545 9.77 -1.81 -20.14
CA SER A 545 11.13 -1.89 -19.63
C SER A 545 11.93 -3.06 -20.24
N LYS A 546 11.27 -4.20 -20.49
CA LYS A 546 11.88 -5.32 -21.22
C LYS A 546 12.25 -4.96 -22.65
N THR A 547 11.34 -4.34 -23.40
CA THR A 547 11.64 -3.92 -24.78
C THR A 547 12.76 -2.88 -24.82
N GLU A 548 12.76 -1.91 -23.91
CA GLU A 548 13.84 -0.92 -23.78
C GLU A 548 15.19 -1.58 -23.45
N LYS A 549 15.20 -2.57 -22.56
CA LYS A 549 16.40 -3.35 -22.24
C LYS A 549 16.92 -4.13 -23.46
N GLU A 550 16.02 -4.76 -24.22
CA GLU A 550 16.38 -5.48 -25.44
C GLU A 550 16.94 -4.53 -26.50
N GLU A 551 16.34 -3.36 -26.70
CA GLU A 551 16.87 -2.32 -27.59
C GLU A 551 18.26 -1.82 -27.15
N LEU A 552 18.46 -1.59 -25.86
CA LEU A 552 19.75 -1.18 -25.31
C LEU A 552 20.81 -2.28 -25.48
N ALA A 553 20.45 -3.55 -25.29
CA ALA A 553 21.35 -4.67 -25.53
C ALA A 553 21.77 -4.73 -27.02
N VAL A 554 20.83 -4.58 -27.95
CA VAL A 554 21.15 -4.51 -29.39
C VAL A 554 22.06 -3.33 -29.69
N ARG A 555 21.79 -2.13 -29.14
CA ARG A 555 22.67 -0.96 -29.32
C ARG A 555 24.07 -1.20 -28.76
N HIS A 556 24.18 -1.81 -27.59
CA HIS A 556 25.46 -2.18 -26.99
C HIS A 556 26.24 -3.16 -27.88
N ASP A 557 25.57 -4.18 -28.43
CA ASP A 557 26.21 -5.15 -29.32
C ASP A 557 26.67 -4.50 -30.63
N VAL A 558 25.88 -3.58 -31.20
CA VAL A 558 26.27 -2.76 -32.37
C VAL A 558 27.52 -1.93 -32.05
N MET A 559 27.53 -1.20 -30.92
CA MET A 559 28.71 -0.44 -30.50
C MET A 559 29.93 -1.33 -30.27
N THR A 560 29.73 -2.53 -29.72
CA THR A 560 30.80 -3.50 -29.52
C THR A 560 31.39 -3.98 -30.86
N LEU A 561 30.53 -4.19 -31.87
CA LEU A 561 30.97 -4.52 -33.22
C LEU A 561 31.72 -3.36 -33.88
N GLU A 562 31.25 -2.12 -33.71
CA GLU A 562 31.95 -0.92 -34.18
C GLU A 562 33.32 -0.75 -33.51
N MET A 563 33.40 -0.95 -32.19
CA MET A 563 34.66 -0.93 -31.46
C MET A 563 35.63 -2.00 -31.96
N LYS A 564 35.16 -3.22 -32.21
CA LYS A 564 35.99 -4.28 -32.81
C LYS A 564 36.49 -3.88 -34.19
N ARG A 565 35.61 -3.36 -35.05
CA ARG A 565 35.99 -2.87 -36.38
C ARG A 565 37.05 -1.77 -36.30
N LEU A 566 36.86 -0.78 -35.42
CA LEU A 566 37.84 0.29 -35.21
C LEU A 566 39.16 -0.27 -34.69
N ASN A 567 39.12 -1.19 -33.73
CA ASN A 567 40.32 -1.83 -33.20
C ASN A 567 41.07 -2.64 -34.27
N ASP A 568 40.37 -3.36 -35.14
CA ASP A 568 40.98 -4.08 -36.26
C ASP A 568 41.62 -3.11 -37.27
N THR A 569 40.94 -2.01 -37.60
CA THR A 569 41.54 -0.97 -38.46
C THR A 569 42.77 -0.32 -37.82
N LEU A 570 42.75 -0.10 -36.50
CA LEU A 570 43.89 0.42 -35.75
C LEU A 570 45.05 -0.57 -35.77
N HIS A 571 44.80 -1.86 -35.53
CA HIS A 571 45.82 -2.90 -35.64
C HIS A 571 46.39 -3.01 -37.05
N GLN A 572 45.56 -2.89 -38.08
CA GLN A 572 46.03 -2.86 -39.46
C GLN A 572 46.96 -1.66 -39.69
N ARG A 573 46.55 -0.44 -39.33
CA ARG A 573 47.41 0.76 -39.44
C ARG A 573 48.68 0.66 -38.62
N HIS A 574 48.60 0.10 -37.42
CA HIS A 574 49.76 -0.16 -36.57
C HIS A 574 50.74 -1.12 -37.26
N SER A 575 50.24 -2.21 -37.85
CA SER A 575 51.07 -3.16 -38.60
C SER A 575 51.73 -2.50 -39.81
N GLU A 576 51.00 -1.67 -40.57
CA GLU A 576 51.53 -0.89 -41.69
C GLU A 576 52.66 0.04 -41.23
N VAL A 577 52.45 0.80 -40.15
CA VAL A 577 53.47 1.70 -39.57
C VAL A 577 54.70 0.90 -39.13
N VAL A 578 54.52 -0.25 -38.48
CA VAL A 578 55.64 -1.11 -38.08
C VAL A 578 56.41 -1.61 -39.30
N THR A 579 55.74 -2.05 -40.36
CA THR A 579 56.41 -2.49 -41.60
C THR A 579 57.17 -1.36 -42.28
N LEU A 580 56.60 -0.15 -42.35
CA LEU A 580 57.25 1.04 -42.89
C LEU A 580 58.46 1.45 -42.06
N LYS A 581 58.35 1.42 -40.72
CA LYS A 581 59.46 1.72 -39.81
C LYS A 581 60.59 0.71 -39.95
N ASN A 582 60.27 -0.58 -40.08
CA ASN A 582 61.25 -1.62 -40.36
C ASN A 582 61.94 -1.38 -41.71
N ARG A 583 61.17 -1.01 -42.75
CA ARG A 583 61.72 -0.70 -44.08
C ARG A 583 62.62 0.54 -44.05
N GLN A 584 62.22 1.59 -43.33
CA GLN A 584 63.04 2.78 -43.13
C GLN A 584 64.35 2.43 -42.43
N GLN A 585 64.31 1.66 -41.34
CA GLN A 585 65.52 1.24 -40.63
C GLN A 585 66.45 0.40 -41.50
N GLN A 586 65.92 -0.52 -42.31
CA GLN A 586 66.70 -1.28 -43.29
C GLN A 586 67.37 -0.38 -44.33
N LEU A 587 66.64 0.62 -44.85
CA LEU A 587 67.18 1.59 -45.81
C LEU A 587 68.27 2.45 -45.17
N GLU A 588 68.06 2.94 -43.94
CA GLU A 588 69.07 3.70 -43.19
C GLU A 588 70.34 2.87 -42.96
N LEU A 589 70.22 1.60 -42.58
CA LEU A 589 71.36 0.70 -42.45
C LEU A 589 72.08 0.52 -43.79
N THR A 590 71.34 0.27 -44.87
CA THR A 590 71.90 0.12 -46.22
C THR A 590 72.63 1.40 -46.67
N ILE A 591 72.07 2.58 -46.37
CA ILE A 591 72.68 3.88 -46.67
C ILE A 591 73.96 4.06 -45.85
N ARG A 592 73.96 3.77 -44.54
CA ARG A 592 75.16 3.86 -43.69
C ARG A 592 76.27 2.92 -44.19
N GLU A 593 75.92 1.69 -44.56
CA GLU A 593 76.88 0.75 -45.16
C GLU A 593 77.45 1.27 -46.48
N ARG A 594 76.61 1.83 -47.36
CA ARG A 594 77.04 2.45 -48.62
C ARG A 594 77.96 3.65 -48.37
N GLN A 595 77.63 4.51 -47.41
CA GLN A 595 78.45 5.66 -47.03
C GLN A 595 79.81 5.21 -46.48
N GLN A 596 79.85 4.18 -45.62
CA GLN A 596 81.10 3.61 -45.14
C GLN A 596 81.93 2.99 -46.26
N LYS A 597 81.29 2.26 -47.21
CA LYS A 597 81.96 1.73 -48.40
C LYS A 597 82.58 2.84 -49.25
N ILE A 598 81.82 3.91 -49.53
CA ILE A 598 82.32 5.08 -50.27
C ILE A 598 83.46 5.76 -49.51
N LYS A 599 83.35 5.89 -48.18
CA LYS A 599 84.41 6.48 -47.35
C LYS A 599 85.70 5.66 -47.42
N MET A 600 85.62 4.33 -47.30
CA MET A 600 86.75 3.42 -47.44
C MET A 600 87.35 3.49 -48.85
N GLN A 601 86.52 3.53 -49.90
CA GLN A 601 86.99 3.71 -51.28
C GLN A 601 87.70 5.05 -51.46
N ASN A 602 87.18 6.14 -50.91
CA ASN A 602 87.82 7.45 -50.95
C ASN A 602 89.15 7.48 -50.17
N GLU A 603 89.23 6.80 -49.02
CA GLU A 603 90.47 6.66 -48.25
C GLU A 603 91.51 5.84 -49.02
N MET A 604 91.09 4.75 -49.68
CA MET A 604 91.93 3.95 -50.57
C MET A 604 92.46 4.80 -51.74
N LEU A 605 91.59 5.51 -52.46
CA LEU A 605 92.00 6.40 -53.56
C LEU A 605 92.92 7.52 -53.09
N ARG A 606 92.71 8.07 -51.88
CA ARG A 606 93.63 9.06 -51.28
C ARG A 606 94.98 8.45 -50.95
N ALA A 607 95.03 7.21 -50.47
CA ALA A 607 96.27 6.50 -50.21
C ALA A 607 97.03 6.20 -51.51
N GLU A 608 96.32 5.79 -52.57
CA GLU A 608 96.89 5.62 -53.92
C GLU A 608 97.42 6.93 -54.47
N LEU A 609 96.68 8.04 -54.35
CA LEU A 609 97.14 9.36 -54.75
C LEU A 609 98.42 9.76 -54.01
N ARG A 610 98.48 9.56 -52.69
CA ARG A 610 99.69 9.84 -51.89
C ARG A 610 100.88 9.02 -52.36
N ARG A 611 100.68 7.72 -52.60
CA ARG A 611 101.72 6.84 -53.15
C ARG A 611 102.23 7.35 -54.50
N MET A 612 101.33 7.70 -55.42
CA MET A 612 101.69 8.26 -56.72
C MET A 612 102.40 9.62 -56.61
N GLU A 613 102.01 10.45 -55.64
CA GLU A 613 102.69 11.72 -55.36
C GLU A 613 104.11 11.51 -54.81
N ASP A 614 104.30 10.52 -53.93
CA ASP A 614 105.61 10.16 -53.40
C ASP A 614 106.50 9.55 -54.49
N ASP A 615 105.97 8.68 -55.35
CA ASP A 615 106.67 8.17 -56.54
C ASP A 615 107.08 9.33 -57.47
N ARG A 616 106.17 10.30 -57.71
CA ARG A 616 106.48 11.52 -58.48
C ARG A 616 107.59 12.34 -57.82
N ARG A 617 107.55 12.53 -56.50
CA ARG A 617 108.61 13.25 -55.77
C ARG A 617 109.94 12.53 -55.86
N GLN A 618 109.96 11.20 -55.75
CA GLN A 618 111.14 10.39 -55.91
C GLN A 618 111.73 10.54 -57.33
N LEU A 619 110.89 10.46 -58.37
CA LEU A 619 111.33 10.69 -59.76
C LEU A 619 111.88 12.10 -59.96
N VAL A 620 111.26 13.13 -59.37
CA VAL A 620 111.77 14.51 -59.42
C VAL A 620 113.13 14.60 -58.72
N HIS A 621 113.32 13.93 -57.59
CA HIS A 621 114.60 13.87 -56.90
C HIS A 621 115.67 13.19 -57.76
N GLU A 622 115.38 12.03 -58.36
CA GLU A 622 116.29 11.34 -59.27
C GLU A 622 116.66 12.20 -60.48
N VAL A 623 115.70 12.94 -61.06
CA VAL A 623 115.96 13.89 -62.14
C VAL A 623 116.89 15.01 -61.69
N ASN A 624 116.68 15.57 -60.50
CA ASN A 624 117.55 16.61 -59.95
C ASN A 624 118.97 16.08 -59.67
N ASP A 625 119.12 14.87 -59.12
CA ASP A 625 120.42 14.23 -58.92
C ASP A 625 121.14 14.00 -60.25
N ARG A 626 120.41 13.55 -61.29
CA ARG A 626 120.96 13.43 -62.64
C ARG A 626 121.38 14.79 -63.20
N ARG A 627 120.59 15.84 -63.00
CA ARG A 627 120.95 17.23 -63.39
C ARG A 627 122.22 17.70 -62.68
N ILE A 628 122.32 17.51 -61.37
CA ILE A 628 123.52 17.85 -60.60
C ILE A 628 124.73 17.06 -61.11
N LYS A 629 124.56 15.77 -61.44
CA LYS A 629 125.64 14.95 -62.01
C LYS A 629 126.08 15.44 -63.38
N ILE A 630 125.15 15.87 -64.24
CA ILE A 630 125.45 16.51 -65.52
C ILE A 630 126.19 17.83 -65.31
N GLU A 631 125.75 18.69 -64.40
CA GLU A 631 126.45 19.95 -64.09
C GLU A 631 127.86 19.72 -63.54
N ARG A 632 128.07 18.72 -62.67
CA ARG A 632 129.42 18.32 -62.22
C ARG A 632 130.29 17.87 -63.39
N LEU A 633 129.75 17.09 -64.33
CA LEU A 633 130.48 16.67 -65.52
C LEU A 633 130.80 17.87 -66.42
N ARG A 634 129.86 18.80 -66.61
CA ARG A 634 130.04 20.04 -67.35
C ARG A 634 131.16 20.89 -66.75
N LEU A 635 131.11 21.16 -65.44
CA LEU A 635 132.18 21.87 -64.71
C LEU A 635 133.54 21.15 -64.82
N LYS A 636 133.55 19.81 -64.84
CA LYS A 636 134.78 19.04 -65.07
C LYS A 636 135.32 19.23 -66.49
N TYR A 637 134.46 19.25 -67.51
CA TYR A 637 134.85 19.57 -68.89
C TYR A 637 135.35 21.01 -69.03
N GLU A 638 134.66 21.98 -68.42
CA GLU A 638 135.08 23.40 -68.41
C GLU A 638 136.43 23.59 -67.71
N ASN A 639 136.68 22.93 -66.57
CA ASN A 639 138.00 22.99 -65.92
C ASN A 639 139.12 22.34 -66.76
N ILE A 640 138.84 21.26 -67.50
CA ILE A 640 139.82 20.67 -68.43
C ILE A 640 140.13 21.63 -69.58
N LEU A 641 139.13 22.36 -70.08
CA LEU A 641 139.31 23.42 -71.08
C LEU A 641 140.11 24.61 -70.50
N GLY A 642 139.83 25.01 -69.26
CA GLY A 642 140.52 26.10 -68.57
C GLY A 642 141.99 25.80 -68.23
N LEU A 643 142.34 24.55 -67.86
CA LEU A 643 143.73 24.18 -67.54
C LEU A 643 144.65 24.13 -68.78
N ARG A 644 144.11 24.04 -69.99
CA ARG A 644 144.89 23.88 -71.22
C ARG A 644 145.26 25.21 -71.90
N GLY A 645 144.84 26.34 -71.33
CA GLY A 645 145.10 27.68 -71.84
C GLY A 645 145.39 28.69 -70.74
N GLY A 646 146.52 28.57 -70.04
CA GLY A 646 147.19 29.71 -69.42
C GLY A 646 148.17 30.29 -70.46
N THR A 647 148.33 31.58 -70.68
CA THR A 647 148.07 32.78 -69.88
C THR A 647 148.02 33.95 -70.85
N GLN A 648 146.97 34.78 -70.81
CA GLN A 648 147.07 36.17 -70.36
C GLN A 648 145.72 36.87 -70.57
N GLU A 649 145.43 37.69 -69.57
CA GLU A 649 144.22 38.44 -69.34
C GLU A 649 143.93 39.44 -70.46
N ALA A 650 142.69 39.45 -70.95
CA ALA A 650 141.80 40.62 -70.87
C ALA A 650 140.59 40.38 -71.78
N GLY A 651 139.41 40.37 -71.15
CA GLY A 651 138.23 41.04 -71.69
C GLY A 651 137.57 40.47 -72.95
N ILE A 652 136.38 39.89 -72.74
CA ILE A 652 135.18 40.05 -73.56
C ILE A 652 135.22 39.43 -74.96
N GLY A 653 134.30 38.49 -75.19
CA GLY A 653 133.84 38.14 -76.53
C GLY A 653 134.00 36.66 -76.83
N GLU A 654 132.86 36.00 -77.02
CA GLU A 654 132.73 34.69 -77.63
C GLU A 654 133.48 34.65 -78.97
N GLU A 655 134.71 34.14 -78.98
CA GLU A 655 135.40 33.70 -80.21
C GLU A 655 136.65 32.84 -79.90
N SER A 656 136.59 32.01 -78.84
CA SER A 656 137.73 31.21 -78.36
C SER A 656 137.67 29.71 -78.69
N ALA A 657 136.88 29.33 -79.71
CA ALA A 657 136.91 27.97 -80.30
C ALA A 657 137.58 27.94 -81.69
N GLU A 658 137.60 29.06 -82.42
CA GLU A 658 138.24 29.14 -83.74
C GLU A 658 139.75 29.40 -83.66
N SER A 659 140.25 29.96 -82.56
CA SER A 659 141.66 30.34 -82.43
C SER A 659 142.64 29.15 -82.37
N HIS A 660 142.23 27.98 -81.87
CA HIS A 660 143.12 26.79 -81.82
C HIS A 660 143.17 26.04 -83.17
N ALA A 661 142.07 25.98 -83.91
CA ALA A 661 142.08 25.49 -85.29
C ALA A 661 142.84 26.46 -86.20
N LEU A 662 142.64 27.76 -86.04
CA LEU A 662 143.38 28.80 -86.76
C LEU A 662 144.86 28.86 -86.41
N ALA A 663 145.30 28.55 -85.18
CA ALA A 663 146.71 28.50 -84.84
C ALA A 663 147.43 27.30 -85.45
N ILE A 664 146.78 26.13 -85.50
CA ILE A 664 147.29 24.94 -86.21
C ILE A 664 147.26 25.16 -87.73
N VAL A 665 146.21 25.79 -88.26
CA VAL A 665 146.09 26.13 -89.68
C VAL A 665 147.08 27.23 -90.09
N LYS A 666 147.34 28.26 -89.28
CA LYS A 666 148.38 29.28 -89.54
C LYS A 666 149.78 28.71 -89.44
N ALA A 667 150.04 27.78 -88.51
CA ALA A 667 151.31 27.07 -88.45
C ALA A 667 151.51 26.16 -89.69
N ALA A 668 150.45 25.51 -90.17
CA ALA A 668 150.49 24.73 -91.42
C ALA A 668 150.63 25.61 -92.68
N GLN A 669 149.95 26.75 -92.75
CA GLN A 669 150.07 27.72 -93.85
C GLN A 669 151.48 28.35 -93.92
N LYS A 670 152.07 28.77 -92.79
CA LYS A 670 153.46 29.26 -92.77
C LYS A 670 154.47 28.19 -93.19
N ARG A 671 154.22 26.91 -92.89
CA ARG A 671 155.07 25.81 -93.33
C ARG A 671 154.96 25.59 -94.84
N GLN A 672 153.75 25.69 -95.41
CA GLN A 672 153.51 25.56 -96.84
C GLN A 672 154.04 26.76 -97.66
N GLU A 673 153.98 27.98 -97.12
CA GLU A 673 154.60 29.17 -97.74
C GLU A 673 156.14 29.10 -97.76
N LEU A 674 156.75 28.48 -96.74
CA LEU A 674 158.20 28.24 -96.71
C LEU A 674 158.64 27.13 -97.67
N GLU A 675 157.84 26.07 -97.84
CA GLU A 675 158.07 25.05 -98.89
C GLU A 675 157.93 25.65 -100.29
N ALA A 676 156.92 26.48 -100.55
CA ALA A 676 156.75 27.15 -101.84
C ALA A 676 157.91 28.12 -102.19
N LYS A 677 158.44 28.84 -101.19
CA LYS A 677 159.66 29.66 -101.36
C LYS A 677 160.93 28.81 -101.54
N GLY A 678 160.96 27.59 -101.01
CA GLY A 678 162.01 26.60 -101.29
C GLY A 678 161.97 26.11 -102.73
N ASP A 679 160.78 25.78 -103.24
CA ASP A 679 160.57 25.31 -104.61
C ASP A 679 160.91 26.38 -105.67
N GLU A 680 160.63 27.67 -105.39
CA GLU A 680 161.04 28.79 -106.26
C GLU A 680 162.57 28.95 -106.34
N LEU A 681 163.27 28.76 -105.22
CA LEU A 681 164.74 28.81 -105.20
C LEU A 681 165.35 27.59 -105.90
N ASP A 682 164.75 26.40 -105.77
CA ASP A 682 165.18 25.20 -106.49
C ASP A 682 164.91 25.28 -108.00
N ALA A 683 163.82 25.94 -108.41
CA ALA A 683 163.56 26.25 -109.82
C ALA A 683 164.61 27.22 -110.40
N ALA A 684 165.02 28.23 -109.64
CA ALA A 684 166.09 29.16 -110.03
C ALA A 684 167.47 28.46 -110.14
N ILE A 685 167.77 27.50 -109.25
CA ILE A 685 169.00 26.69 -109.29
C ILE A 685 169.02 25.79 -110.53
N LYS A 686 167.90 25.12 -110.87
CA LYS A 686 167.80 24.30 -112.08
C LYS A 686 167.91 25.13 -113.38
N ALA A 687 167.45 26.37 -113.38
CA ALA A 687 167.64 27.28 -114.52
C ALA A 687 169.13 27.63 -114.72
N LYS A 688 169.84 27.93 -113.63
CA LYS A 688 171.29 28.20 -113.66
C LYS A 688 172.14 26.97 -113.99
N GLN A 689 171.70 25.77 -113.64
CA GLN A 689 172.35 24.51 -114.03
C GLN A 689 172.19 24.22 -115.53
N ARG A 690 171.04 24.52 -116.14
CA ARG A 690 170.84 24.41 -117.60
C ARG A 690 171.67 25.42 -118.39
N GLU A 691 171.85 26.64 -117.89
CA GLU A 691 172.75 27.63 -118.50
C GLU A 691 174.23 27.17 -118.46
N LEU A 692 174.66 26.46 -117.41
CA LEU A 692 176.01 25.86 -117.31
C LEU A 692 176.22 24.65 -118.24
N GLU A 693 175.19 23.84 -118.49
CA GLU A 693 175.25 22.74 -119.47
C GLU A 693 175.28 23.25 -120.92
N GLN A 694 174.53 24.31 -121.24
CA GLN A 694 174.55 24.93 -122.57
C GLN A 694 175.89 25.63 -122.87
N LEU A 695 176.56 26.21 -121.86
CA LEU A 695 177.92 26.75 -121.98
C LEU A 695 178.99 25.66 -122.12
N ARG A 696 178.79 24.46 -121.56
CA ARG A 696 179.68 23.30 -121.75
C ARG A 696 179.50 22.64 -123.13
N ALA A 697 178.27 22.59 -123.66
CA ALA A 697 178.00 22.07 -125.00
C ALA A 697 178.54 22.99 -126.12
N ALA A 698 178.52 24.31 -125.91
CA ALA A 698 179.08 25.28 -126.87
C ALA A 698 180.63 25.26 -126.93
N LEU A 699 181.31 24.78 -125.89
CA LEU A 699 182.78 24.69 -125.83
C LEU A 699 183.30 23.39 -126.47
N HIS A 700 182.54 22.30 -126.42
CA HIS A 700 182.90 21.02 -127.04
C HIS A 700 182.76 21.05 -128.58
N GLY A 701 181.76 21.76 -129.12
CA GLY A 701 181.61 21.95 -130.57
C GLY A 701 182.70 22.82 -131.23
N LEU A 702 183.41 23.64 -130.44
CA LEU A 702 184.53 24.49 -130.90
C LEU A 702 185.87 23.73 -130.94
N GLU A 703 185.97 22.60 -130.22
CA GLU A 703 187.14 21.70 -130.25
C GLU A 703 187.02 20.66 -131.38
N GLU A 704 185.83 20.14 -131.66
CA GLU A 704 185.59 19.21 -132.79
C GLU A 704 185.71 19.89 -134.17
N SER A 705 185.24 21.14 -134.31
CA SER A 705 185.40 21.91 -135.56
C SER A 705 186.86 22.31 -135.86
N ASN A 706 187.74 22.38 -134.85
CA ASN A 706 189.18 22.66 -135.02
C ASN A 706 189.98 21.39 -135.36
N GLN A 707 189.42 20.21 -135.11
CA GLN A 707 190.04 18.92 -135.41
C GLN A 707 189.71 18.48 -136.86
N GLU A 708 188.48 18.69 -137.33
CA GLU A 708 188.06 18.42 -138.72
C GLU A 708 188.69 19.38 -139.76
N TYR A 709 189.09 20.59 -139.35
CA TYR A 709 189.83 21.51 -140.22
C TYR A 709 191.31 21.13 -140.43
N ARG A 710 191.90 20.31 -139.55
CA ARG A 710 193.31 19.87 -139.67
C ARG A 710 193.49 18.61 -140.51
N GLU A 711 192.44 17.81 -140.70
CA GLU A 711 192.55 16.49 -141.33
C GLU A 711 192.02 16.43 -142.78
N SER A 712 191.35 17.47 -143.28
CA SER A 712 190.65 17.36 -144.57
C SER A 712 191.48 17.50 -145.84
N PHE A 713 192.63 18.21 -145.93
CA PHE A 713 193.34 18.26 -147.24
C PHE A 713 194.88 18.45 -147.19
N ARG A 714 195.58 17.45 -146.63
CA ARG A 714 196.89 17.01 -147.18
C ARG A 714 196.72 15.64 -147.85
N ALA A 715 196.35 15.63 -149.14
CA ALA A 715 196.84 14.64 -150.12
C ALA A 715 196.24 14.85 -151.53
N ALA A 716 196.82 15.76 -152.32
CA ALA A 716 197.18 15.58 -153.75
C ALA A 716 197.99 16.82 -154.19
N GLY A 717 199.18 16.62 -154.76
CA GLY A 717 200.21 17.66 -154.85
C GLY A 717 200.51 18.23 -156.25
N SER A 718 201.29 19.31 -156.22
CA SER A 718 202.28 19.75 -157.23
C SER A 718 203.07 20.92 -156.62
N SER A 719 204.38 20.92 -156.86
CA SER A 719 205.41 21.74 -156.22
C SER A 719 205.33 23.20 -156.60
N SER A 720 205.61 24.06 -155.63
CA SER A 720 205.64 25.50 -155.87
C SER A 720 204.28 26.10 -156.25
#